data_AF-A0A5E4KUA9-F1
#
_entry.id   AF-A0A5E4KUA9-F1
#
_cell.length_a   1.000
_cell.length_b   1.000
_cell.length_c   1.000
_cell.angle_alpha   90.00
_cell.angle_beta   90.00
_cell.angle_gamma   90.00
#
_symmetry.space_group_name_H-M   'P 1'
#
loop_
_entity.id
_entity.type
_entity.pdbx_description
1 polymer ?
#
loop_
_entity_poly.entity_id
_entity_poly.type
_entity_poly.pdbx_seq_one_letter_code
_entity_poly.pdbx_strand_id
1 'polypeptide(L)'
;MDCTKCHLNTNKNIHPVQYLEQGGTTFATTKTNAVNCTNCHQTTLPGFGNAPIIPDPLKHSASLSNGTLWGTFWTSESGSCFYCHSDTRHNTTALGRINNLLLDPSNTRNGAIANTQWCSDCHYSDAVNTNYRGNQLSPVPPTITVNNTGVSGWVDHTGYLTTGYKDNVCETCHSQMGTYSKTSLNYSHSLNVGAAGGANCIACHDVGGSAPKLINAASIQSGIHKNLNGATTDINKACYACHGDGTPPASGHPANYKNPKACTDCHTDGNFTAPAILNHKPAGINIKTSAYCSTCHNNSVNNFAYTINASVSHYGNTSLVKPTVNQTPLPKYGFFTNAEASAYNGPCNNCHNNYPLNLSYGNATTITSAHTSTGACNQCHVNGNADNLHNGSLAMPVTFKCKNCHTIYADLYKAPNLTGTRHSTYDCTTNCHTFPLSNVNDSFDTLNEHNSVMSVNGNPPTTDIVYLNGVTTLSIPKGRIVTITSRISDKSNGLASRVRGAEYYNDSDPGIGNGISMAAVDGQYDAVDGVWENIIGTIDTSSMTVRTHTVYVRGMDIGKQWSAPVSATLTVTQPAGFINGTVKEGLNGIPGATVTTNTGNSTGTDNSGFYSLSLPSGTYTLTASKDPEFNANNTIPPVTVTVDATKIQDIVLTRKSVYALSGRVTNATSGLGINGALVKLDAYPQYNATTLSGDYSMNVPAGTYQVSASASGYATNVTTVAVNSNKNQDFTLTPSSGIFIPWIAYSQTDWYTPIQVQNIGASASDVSVSMYDQNGNLVVTQTATIQPNTASVFWPPVGSTAGGSAVITSTQNVVAVVNEMPKNNLDGMSYSGFTQGSTKVYIPWIAYSQTDWYTPIQVQNIDSAPADVSVAMYDQTGNLVATQAATIQPKTASVFWPPAGPTAGGSAVITSTRNVIAIVNDMGKIT
;
A
#
# COMPACT_ATOMS: atom_id res chain seq x y z
N MET A 1 -34.44 -49.35 -8.88
CA MET A 1 -33.31 -50.24 -9.21
C MET A 1 -33.64 -51.60 -8.63
N ASP A 2 -33.31 -52.68 -9.34
CA ASP A 2 -33.45 -54.03 -8.81
C ASP A 2 -32.31 -54.28 -7.81
N CYS A 3 -32.65 -54.39 -6.52
CA CYS A 3 -31.69 -54.55 -5.43
C CYS A 3 -30.81 -55.80 -5.62
N THR A 4 -31.29 -56.79 -6.37
CA THR A 4 -30.56 -58.03 -6.62
C THR A 4 -29.25 -57.80 -7.38
N LYS A 5 -29.19 -56.77 -8.24
CA LYS A 5 -28.00 -56.45 -9.02
C LYS A 5 -26.83 -55.90 -8.20
N CYS A 6 -27.12 -55.28 -7.05
CA CYS A 6 -26.10 -54.67 -6.19
C CYS A 6 -25.82 -55.48 -4.93
N HIS A 7 -26.78 -56.31 -4.51
CA HIS A 7 -26.75 -56.98 -3.21
C HIS A 7 -26.81 -58.50 -3.27
N LEU A 8 -27.00 -59.11 -4.46
CA LEU A 8 -27.04 -60.56 -4.61
C LEU A 8 -26.04 -61.08 -5.63
N ASN A 9 -25.26 -62.08 -5.18
CA ASN A 9 -24.45 -62.90 -6.07
C ASN A 9 -25.31 -63.82 -6.95
N THR A 10 -24.67 -64.59 -7.85
CA THR A 10 -25.32 -65.56 -8.75
C THR A 10 -26.20 -66.59 -8.04
N ASN A 11 -25.96 -66.86 -6.74
CA ASN A 11 -26.75 -67.79 -5.92
C ASN A 11 -27.92 -67.11 -5.17
N LYS A 12 -28.14 -65.80 -5.37
CA LYS A 12 -29.23 -65.02 -4.77
C LYS A 12 -29.29 -65.02 -3.23
N ASN A 13 -28.16 -65.17 -2.54
CA ASN A 13 -28.12 -65.19 -1.08
C ASN A 13 -28.26 -63.77 -0.49
N ILE A 14 -29.28 -63.55 0.34
CA ILE A 14 -29.60 -62.26 0.97
C ILE A 14 -29.01 -62.09 2.39
N HIS A 15 -28.51 -63.16 3.03
CA HIS A 15 -27.99 -63.11 4.41
C HIS A 15 -26.60 -63.78 4.53
N PRO A 16 -25.58 -63.05 5.02
CA PRO A 16 -25.57 -61.59 5.26
C PRO A 16 -25.72 -60.80 3.94
N VAL A 17 -26.26 -59.58 4.03
CA VAL A 17 -26.37 -58.67 2.87
C VAL A 17 -24.98 -58.40 2.31
N GLN A 18 -24.82 -58.54 0.99
CA GLN A 18 -23.55 -58.33 0.30
C GLN A 18 -23.56 -57.02 -0.49
N TYR A 19 -22.39 -56.57 -0.91
CA TYR A 19 -22.16 -55.40 -1.76
C TYR A 19 -21.38 -55.84 -2.99
N LEU A 20 -21.83 -55.42 -4.17
CA LEU A 20 -21.06 -55.58 -5.41
C LEU A 20 -19.77 -54.77 -5.30
N GLU A 21 -18.64 -55.42 -5.53
CA GLU A 21 -17.31 -54.81 -5.47
C GLU A 21 -16.97 -54.11 -6.79
N GLN A 22 -16.03 -53.14 -6.78
CA GLN A 22 -15.70 -52.26 -7.93
C GLN A 22 -15.40 -52.99 -9.26
N GLY A 23 -14.98 -54.26 -9.24
CA GLY A 23 -14.76 -55.09 -10.43
C GLY A 23 -16.04 -55.69 -11.05
N GLY A 24 -17.22 -55.43 -10.49
CA GLY A 24 -18.52 -55.80 -11.06
C GLY A 24 -18.84 -57.29 -11.12
N THR A 25 -17.99 -58.14 -10.53
CA THR A 25 -18.10 -59.61 -10.64
C THR A 25 -18.04 -60.32 -9.28
N THR A 26 -17.57 -59.64 -8.23
CA THR A 26 -17.41 -60.19 -6.87
C THR A 26 -18.27 -59.43 -5.87
N PHE A 27 -18.65 -60.11 -4.77
CA PHE A 27 -19.50 -59.54 -3.72
C PHE A 27 -18.85 -59.73 -2.34
N ALA A 28 -18.85 -58.70 -1.50
CA ALA A 28 -18.35 -58.77 -0.12
C ALA A 28 -19.43 -58.35 0.90
N THR A 29 -19.27 -58.76 2.16
CA THR A 29 -20.18 -58.38 3.26
C THR A 29 -19.81 -57.07 3.93
N THR A 30 -18.68 -56.46 3.52
CA THR A 30 -18.22 -55.15 3.97
C THR A 30 -18.30 -54.16 2.82
N LYS A 31 -18.56 -52.89 3.11
CA LYS A 31 -18.74 -51.84 2.09
C LYS A 31 -17.42 -51.21 1.62
N THR A 32 -16.27 -51.73 2.02
CA THR A 32 -14.97 -51.05 1.87
C THR A 32 -14.59 -50.80 0.41
N ASN A 33 -14.84 -51.77 -0.47
CA ASN A 33 -14.52 -51.70 -1.90
C ASN A 33 -15.79 -51.87 -2.76
N ALA A 34 -16.94 -51.42 -2.24
CA ALA A 34 -18.19 -51.46 -2.98
C ALA A 34 -18.12 -50.54 -4.23
N VAL A 35 -18.89 -50.90 -5.27
CA VAL A 35 -19.06 -50.08 -6.48
C VAL A 35 -19.46 -48.64 -6.13
N ASN A 36 -18.88 -47.69 -6.86
CA ASN A 36 -19.13 -46.27 -6.72
C ASN A 36 -19.60 -45.67 -8.06
N CYS A 37 -19.75 -44.34 -8.09
CA CYS A 37 -20.24 -43.62 -9.27
C CYS A 37 -19.33 -43.79 -10.49
N THR A 38 -18.00 -43.73 -10.32
CA THR A 38 -17.05 -43.82 -11.43
C THR A 38 -17.03 -45.22 -12.03
N ASN A 39 -17.13 -46.27 -11.19
CA ASN A 39 -17.27 -47.63 -11.69
C ASN A 39 -18.51 -47.77 -12.60
N CYS A 40 -19.65 -47.20 -12.22
CA CYS A 40 -20.89 -47.33 -13.00
C CYS A 40 -20.99 -46.40 -14.22
N HIS A 41 -20.45 -45.19 -14.14
CA HIS A 41 -20.69 -44.13 -15.13
C HIS A 41 -19.48 -43.79 -15.99
N GLN A 42 -18.30 -44.28 -15.68
CA GLN A 42 -17.09 -44.07 -16.50
C GLN A 42 -16.52 -45.39 -17.02
N THR A 43 -16.87 -46.50 -16.39
CA THR A 43 -16.59 -47.84 -16.89
C THR A 43 -17.88 -48.59 -17.21
N THR A 44 -17.81 -49.62 -18.04
CA THR A 44 -18.95 -50.49 -18.29
C THR A 44 -18.92 -51.67 -17.32
N LEU A 45 -19.79 -51.65 -16.30
CA LEU A 45 -19.93 -52.78 -15.38
C LEU A 45 -20.87 -53.86 -15.95
N PRO A 46 -20.49 -55.16 -15.83
CA PRO A 46 -21.37 -56.26 -16.19
C PRO A 46 -22.74 -56.18 -15.50
N GLY A 47 -23.83 -56.31 -16.27
CA GLY A 47 -25.21 -56.22 -15.75
C GLY A 47 -25.79 -54.79 -15.64
N PHE A 48 -24.97 -53.77 -15.89
CA PHE A 48 -25.32 -52.34 -15.84
C PHE A 48 -25.11 -51.63 -17.20
N GLY A 49 -25.17 -52.34 -18.32
CA GLY A 49 -24.93 -51.77 -19.67
C GLY A 49 -25.86 -50.64 -20.12
N ASN A 50 -26.93 -50.34 -19.36
CA ASN A 50 -27.82 -49.20 -19.59
C ASN A 50 -27.45 -47.96 -18.76
N ALA A 51 -26.38 -48.02 -17.96
CA ALA A 51 -25.89 -46.87 -17.22
C ALA A 51 -25.34 -45.82 -18.21
N PRO A 52 -25.74 -44.53 -18.11
CA PRO A 52 -25.15 -43.47 -18.91
C PRO A 52 -23.65 -43.40 -18.67
N ILE A 53 -22.86 -43.47 -19.74
CA ILE A 53 -21.41 -43.32 -19.68
C ILE A 53 -21.07 -41.85 -19.92
N ILE A 54 -20.34 -41.26 -18.98
CA ILE A 54 -19.85 -39.88 -19.02
C ILE A 54 -18.35 -39.85 -19.34
N PRO A 55 -17.80 -38.69 -19.74
CA PRO A 55 -16.38 -38.51 -19.96
C PRO A 55 -15.49 -38.97 -18.79
N ASP A 56 -14.34 -39.57 -19.11
CA ASP A 56 -13.29 -39.99 -18.18
C ASP A 56 -11.93 -39.38 -18.61
N PRO A 57 -11.25 -38.62 -17.73
CA PRO A 57 -11.72 -38.18 -16.41
C PRO A 57 -12.80 -37.10 -16.53
N LEU A 58 -13.66 -36.98 -15.52
CA LEU A 58 -14.63 -35.89 -15.39
C LEU A 58 -13.88 -34.57 -15.23
N LYS A 59 -14.23 -33.57 -16.06
CA LYS A 59 -13.62 -32.25 -16.02
C LYS A 59 -14.69 -31.17 -15.98
N HIS A 60 -14.69 -30.42 -14.89
CA HIS A 60 -15.49 -29.19 -14.75
C HIS A 60 -14.60 -27.93 -14.63
N SER A 61 -13.29 -28.11 -14.86
CA SER A 61 -12.27 -27.06 -14.96
C SER A 61 -10.98 -27.63 -15.59
N ALA A 62 -9.96 -26.79 -15.77
CA ALA A 62 -8.62 -27.21 -16.22
C ALA A 62 -7.85 -28.07 -15.19
N SER A 63 -8.31 -28.13 -13.94
CA SER A 63 -7.77 -29.04 -12.92
C SER A 63 -8.53 -30.37 -12.93
N LEU A 64 -7.80 -31.46 -13.15
CA LEU A 64 -8.34 -32.80 -13.42
C LEU A 64 -9.02 -33.48 -12.22
N SER A 65 -8.96 -32.90 -11.02
CA SER A 65 -9.37 -33.63 -9.80
C SER A 65 -10.01 -32.80 -8.69
N ASN A 66 -10.26 -31.49 -8.85
CA ASN A 66 -10.80 -30.70 -7.74
C ASN A 66 -11.55 -29.43 -8.18
N GLY A 67 -12.70 -29.17 -7.54
CA GLY A 67 -13.42 -27.90 -7.64
C GLY A 67 -12.65 -26.72 -7.04
N THR A 68 -11.44 -26.97 -6.51
CA THR A 68 -10.56 -26.01 -5.80
C THR A 68 -10.06 -24.86 -6.65
N LEU A 69 -10.14 -24.95 -7.98
CA LEU A 69 -9.88 -23.76 -8.81
C LEU A 69 -10.84 -22.62 -8.48
N TRP A 70 -12.08 -22.96 -8.09
CA TRP A 70 -13.15 -22.00 -7.81
C TRP A 70 -13.54 -21.95 -6.33
N GLY A 71 -12.92 -22.77 -5.47
CA GLY A 71 -13.21 -22.88 -4.03
C GLY A 71 -13.24 -24.35 -3.55
N THR A 72 -13.39 -24.62 -2.25
CA THR A 72 -13.33 -26.00 -1.71
C THR A 72 -14.64 -26.79 -1.90
N PHE A 73 -15.10 -26.99 -3.14
CA PHE A 73 -16.36 -27.68 -3.45
C PHE A 73 -16.23 -29.22 -3.46
N TRP A 74 -15.15 -29.75 -4.06
CA TRP A 74 -14.80 -31.17 -4.02
C TRP A 74 -13.30 -31.38 -4.27
N THR A 75 -12.75 -32.50 -3.80
CA THR A 75 -11.32 -32.83 -3.87
C THR A 75 -11.03 -34.16 -4.58
N SER A 76 -12.07 -34.85 -5.05
CA SER A 76 -11.97 -36.07 -5.85
C SER A 76 -13.14 -36.16 -6.84
N GLU A 77 -12.98 -36.97 -7.87
CA GLU A 77 -14.02 -37.26 -8.87
C GLU A 77 -15.26 -37.94 -8.28
N SER A 78 -15.06 -38.89 -7.35
CA SER A 78 -16.20 -39.43 -6.60
C SER A 78 -16.87 -38.34 -5.75
N GLY A 79 -16.09 -37.39 -5.22
CA GLY A 79 -16.60 -36.23 -4.50
C GLY A 79 -17.43 -35.30 -5.38
N SER A 80 -17.06 -35.06 -6.64
CA SER A 80 -17.87 -34.24 -7.56
C SER A 80 -19.20 -34.88 -7.89
N CYS A 81 -19.23 -36.21 -8.07
CA CYS A 81 -20.49 -36.93 -8.26
C CYS A 81 -21.42 -36.72 -7.05
N PHE A 82 -20.92 -36.90 -5.83
CA PHE A 82 -21.73 -36.69 -4.63
C PHE A 82 -22.10 -35.22 -4.40
N TYR A 83 -21.26 -34.27 -4.79
CA TYR A 83 -21.58 -32.86 -4.72
C TYR A 83 -22.76 -32.53 -5.64
N CYS A 84 -22.65 -32.78 -6.95
CA CYS A 84 -23.66 -32.40 -7.94
C CYS A 84 -24.95 -33.25 -7.86
N HIS A 85 -24.84 -34.51 -7.43
CA HIS A 85 -25.94 -35.48 -7.47
C HIS A 85 -26.42 -35.93 -6.07
N SER A 86 -25.74 -35.55 -4.98
CA SER A 86 -25.97 -36.10 -3.64
C SER A 86 -25.81 -37.63 -3.59
N ASP A 87 -26.02 -38.26 -2.43
CA ASP A 87 -26.08 -39.72 -2.35
C ASP A 87 -27.41 -40.24 -2.89
N THR A 88 -27.39 -40.78 -4.11
CA THR A 88 -28.57 -41.32 -4.81
C THR A 88 -28.90 -42.76 -4.42
N ARG A 89 -28.03 -43.43 -3.67
CA ARG A 89 -28.22 -44.82 -3.27
C ARG A 89 -29.41 -44.90 -2.33
N HIS A 90 -30.44 -45.64 -2.73
CA HIS A 90 -31.67 -45.84 -1.94
C HIS A 90 -32.41 -44.54 -1.60
N ASN A 91 -32.05 -43.43 -2.25
CA ASN A 91 -32.60 -42.12 -2.00
C ASN A 91 -33.38 -41.64 -3.23
N THR A 92 -34.68 -41.48 -3.08
CA THR A 92 -35.57 -41.00 -4.16
C THR A 92 -35.63 -39.50 -4.26
N THR A 93 -35.17 -38.77 -3.23
CA THR A 93 -35.21 -37.31 -3.13
C THR A 93 -33.85 -36.65 -3.40
N ALA A 94 -32.78 -37.42 -3.57
CA ALA A 94 -31.48 -36.93 -4.01
C ALA A 94 -31.59 -36.19 -5.36
N LEU A 95 -30.88 -35.06 -5.48
CA LEU A 95 -30.74 -34.28 -6.73
C LEU A 95 -30.37 -35.16 -7.93
N GLY A 96 -29.55 -36.18 -7.70
CA GLY A 96 -28.91 -37.06 -8.66
C GLY A 96 -29.76 -38.05 -9.43
N ARG A 97 -31.07 -37.83 -9.52
CA ARG A 97 -31.89 -38.46 -10.56
C ARG A 97 -32.07 -37.58 -11.79
N ILE A 98 -31.51 -36.35 -11.77
CA ILE A 98 -31.60 -35.33 -12.84
C ILE A 98 -33.05 -34.86 -13.11
N ASN A 99 -34.06 -35.54 -12.58
CA ASN A 99 -35.47 -35.21 -12.74
C ASN A 99 -35.83 -33.78 -12.31
N ASN A 100 -35.12 -33.20 -11.33
CA ASN A 100 -35.36 -31.83 -10.89
C ASN A 100 -34.90 -30.77 -11.91
N LEU A 101 -33.90 -31.09 -12.74
CA LEU A 101 -33.42 -30.22 -13.83
C LEU A 101 -34.22 -30.44 -15.12
N LEU A 102 -34.88 -31.59 -15.26
CA LEU A 102 -35.84 -31.87 -16.33
C LEU A 102 -37.21 -31.20 -16.10
N LEU A 103 -37.40 -30.51 -14.97
CA LEU A 103 -38.54 -29.61 -14.78
C LEU A 103 -38.41 -28.36 -15.65
N ASP A 104 -37.19 -27.98 -16.06
CA ASP A 104 -37.00 -27.00 -17.12
C ASP A 104 -37.32 -27.66 -18.48
N PRO A 105 -38.33 -27.17 -19.23
CA PRO A 105 -38.72 -27.75 -20.50
C PRO A 105 -37.64 -27.60 -21.59
N SER A 106 -36.66 -26.71 -21.41
CA SER A 106 -35.50 -26.57 -22.29
C SER A 106 -34.51 -27.71 -22.12
N ASN A 107 -34.49 -28.37 -20.95
CA ASN A 107 -33.52 -29.40 -20.63
C ASN A 107 -33.98 -30.78 -21.12
N THR A 108 -33.17 -31.38 -21.99
CA THR A 108 -33.37 -32.75 -22.47
C THR A 108 -32.17 -33.62 -22.08
N ARG A 109 -32.47 -34.86 -21.66
CA ARG A 109 -31.44 -35.84 -21.27
C ARG A 109 -30.65 -36.26 -22.50
N ASN A 110 -29.33 -36.08 -22.47
CA ASN A 110 -28.42 -36.39 -23.58
C ASN A 110 -28.83 -35.72 -24.91
N GLY A 111 -29.51 -34.57 -24.84
CA GLY A 111 -29.94 -33.80 -26.00
C GLY A 111 -28.86 -32.87 -26.52
N ALA A 112 -29.12 -32.24 -27.67
CA ALA A 112 -28.22 -31.25 -28.28
C ALA A 112 -28.18 -29.95 -27.46
N ILE A 113 -26.98 -29.42 -27.23
CA ILE A 113 -26.74 -28.23 -26.38
C ILE A 113 -27.32 -26.92 -26.95
N ALA A 114 -27.76 -26.92 -28.22
CA ALA A 114 -28.43 -25.76 -28.84
C ALA A 114 -29.70 -25.31 -28.09
N ASN A 115 -30.35 -26.24 -27.38
CA ASN A 115 -31.67 -25.99 -26.79
C ASN A 115 -31.67 -25.98 -25.26
N THR A 116 -30.61 -26.46 -24.62
CA THR A 116 -30.56 -26.74 -23.19
C THR A 116 -29.98 -25.58 -22.36
N GLN A 117 -30.23 -25.59 -21.04
CA GLN A 117 -29.90 -24.52 -20.08
C GLN A 117 -29.27 -25.08 -18.80
N TRP A 118 -28.59 -26.24 -18.89
CA TRP A 118 -28.07 -26.96 -17.73
C TRP A 118 -27.10 -26.12 -16.91
N CYS A 119 -26.28 -25.30 -17.58
CA CYS A 119 -25.28 -24.47 -16.90
C CYS A 119 -25.92 -23.34 -16.08
N SER A 120 -26.89 -22.63 -16.64
CA SER A 120 -27.57 -21.52 -15.95
C SER A 120 -28.40 -22.00 -14.76
N ASP A 121 -29.02 -23.17 -14.87
CA ASP A 121 -29.85 -23.73 -13.79
C ASP A 121 -29.02 -24.08 -12.55
N CYS A 122 -27.70 -24.26 -12.73
CA CYS A 122 -26.77 -24.50 -11.63
C CYS A 122 -26.05 -23.23 -11.17
N HIS A 123 -25.81 -22.26 -12.06
CA HIS A 123 -24.86 -21.15 -11.80
C HIS A 123 -25.44 -19.73 -11.93
N TYR A 124 -26.71 -19.56 -12.25
CA TYR A 124 -27.32 -18.24 -12.45
C TYR A 124 -28.57 -18.05 -11.58
N SER A 125 -28.39 -17.33 -10.47
CA SER A 125 -29.35 -17.18 -9.38
C SER A 125 -30.21 -15.90 -9.47
N ASP A 126 -30.61 -15.49 -10.67
CA ASP A 126 -31.43 -14.30 -10.92
C ASP A 126 -32.93 -14.64 -10.99
N ALA A 127 -33.80 -13.66 -10.73
CA ALA A 127 -35.25 -13.80 -10.81
C ALA A 127 -35.75 -14.27 -12.19
N VAL A 128 -35.02 -13.97 -13.27
CA VAL A 128 -35.37 -14.44 -14.62
C VAL A 128 -35.19 -15.95 -14.78
N ASN A 129 -34.28 -16.57 -14.02
CA ASN A 129 -34.11 -18.03 -14.02
C ASN A 129 -34.96 -18.70 -12.93
N THR A 130 -36.22 -18.96 -13.25
CA THR A 130 -37.16 -19.63 -12.32
C THR A 130 -36.82 -21.11 -12.05
N ASN A 131 -35.91 -21.70 -12.83
CA ASN A 131 -35.47 -23.08 -12.70
C ASN A 131 -34.11 -23.23 -12.00
N TYR A 132 -33.55 -22.15 -11.44
CA TYR A 132 -32.31 -22.22 -10.68
C TYR A 132 -32.40 -23.20 -9.50
N ARG A 133 -31.55 -24.23 -9.52
CA ARG A 133 -31.43 -25.28 -8.48
C ARG A 133 -30.08 -25.28 -7.77
N GLY A 134 -29.16 -24.37 -8.10
CA GLY A 134 -27.84 -24.29 -7.43
C GLY A 134 -27.95 -24.15 -5.91
N ASN A 135 -28.96 -23.45 -5.40
CA ASN A 135 -29.21 -23.31 -3.96
C ASN A 135 -29.53 -24.62 -3.21
N GLN A 136 -29.77 -25.73 -3.91
CA GLN A 136 -29.98 -27.05 -3.31
C GLN A 136 -28.67 -27.78 -3.00
N LEU A 137 -27.54 -27.27 -3.51
CA LEU A 137 -26.21 -27.81 -3.30
C LEU A 137 -25.55 -27.15 -2.08
N SER A 138 -24.73 -27.92 -1.35
CA SER A 138 -23.97 -27.43 -0.19
C SER A 138 -22.49 -27.80 -0.32
N PRO A 139 -21.58 -26.82 -0.39
CA PRO A 139 -21.85 -25.37 -0.49
C PRO A 139 -22.54 -25.00 -1.81
N VAL A 140 -23.25 -23.87 -1.85
CA VAL A 140 -23.94 -23.37 -3.07
C VAL A 140 -22.88 -23.06 -4.15
N PRO A 141 -23.04 -23.50 -5.41
CA PRO A 141 -22.09 -23.25 -6.48
C PRO A 141 -21.94 -21.75 -6.74
N PRO A 142 -20.81 -21.32 -7.34
CA PRO A 142 -20.57 -19.92 -7.61
C PRO A 142 -21.53 -19.37 -8.67
N THR A 143 -21.98 -18.12 -8.47
CA THR A 143 -22.84 -17.42 -9.42
C THR A 143 -21.98 -16.77 -10.51
N ILE A 144 -22.32 -16.96 -11.79
CA ILE A 144 -21.49 -16.49 -12.92
C ILE A 144 -21.54 -14.97 -13.17
N THR A 145 -22.39 -14.23 -12.46
CA THR A 145 -22.53 -12.76 -12.56
C THR A 145 -21.84 -11.98 -11.45
N VAL A 146 -21.24 -12.65 -10.47
CA VAL A 146 -20.46 -12.00 -9.41
C VAL A 146 -19.20 -12.81 -9.09
N ASN A 147 -18.07 -12.15 -8.86
CA ASN A 147 -16.85 -12.85 -8.45
C ASN A 147 -16.93 -13.23 -6.96
N ASN A 148 -17.66 -14.31 -6.66
CA ASN A 148 -17.81 -14.85 -5.31
C ASN A 148 -16.79 -15.93 -4.96
N THR A 149 -15.79 -16.16 -5.83
CA THR A 149 -14.74 -17.17 -5.67
C THR A 149 -13.38 -16.56 -5.35
N GLY A 150 -13.20 -15.26 -5.60
CA GLY A 150 -11.92 -14.57 -5.40
C GLY A 150 -10.84 -14.94 -6.42
N VAL A 151 -11.19 -15.67 -7.49
CA VAL A 151 -10.23 -16.13 -8.50
C VAL A 151 -9.82 -14.96 -9.40
N SER A 152 -8.51 -14.80 -9.59
CA SER A 152 -7.93 -13.83 -10.52
C SER A 152 -8.23 -14.23 -11.98
N GLY A 153 -8.69 -13.29 -12.80
CA GLY A 153 -9.04 -13.56 -14.21
C GLY A 153 -10.48 -14.02 -14.44
N TRP A 154 -11.34 -13.97 -13.41
CA TRP A 154 -12.78 -14.19 -13.54
C TRP A 154 -13.43 -13.14 -14.47
N VAL A 155 -14.40 -13.59 -15.27
CA VAL A 155 -15.16 -12.76 -16.22
C VAL A 155 -16.60 -12.63 -15.73
N ASP A 156 -17.12 -11.41 -15.72
CA ASP A 156 -18.54 -11.16 -15.44
C ASP A 156 -19.40 -11.57 -16.62
N HIS A 157 -20.30 -12.54 -16.38
CA HIS A 157 -21.16 -13.07 -17.42
C HIS A 157 -22.42 -12.23 -17.67
N THR A 158 -22.69 -11.19 -16.85
CA THR A 158 -23.95 -10.40 -16.90
C THR A 158 -24.25 -9.88 -18.31
N GLY A 159 -23.25 -9.41 -19.05
CA GLY A 159 -23.43 -8.91 -20.41
C GLY A 159 -23.76 -9.99 -21.46
N TYR A 160 -23.30 -11.23 -21.24
CA TYR A 160 -23.49 -12.35 -22.17
C TYR A 160 -24.83 -13.08 -21.98
N LEU A 161 -25.46 -12.89 -20.82
CA LEU A 161 -26.74 -13.51 -20.48
C LEU A 161 -27.95 -12.67 -20.92
N THR A 162 -27.72 -11.52 -21.58
CA THR A 162 -28.77 -10.60 -22.06
C THR A 162 -29.53 -11.12 -23.28
N THR A 163 -28.94 -12.03 -24.06
CA THR A 163 -29.54 -12.60 -25.29
C THR A 163 -29.92 -14.08 -25.17
N GLY A 164 -29.71 -14.70 -23.99
CA GLY A 164 -30.18 -16.04 -23.67
C GLY A 164 -29.26 -16.83 -22.72
N TYR A 165 -29.82 -17.84 -22.04
CA TYR A 165 -29.11 -18.70 -21.06
C TYR A 165 -28.76 -20.10 -21.63
N LYS A 166 -28.65 -20.21 -22.95
CA LYS A 166 -28.52 -21.51 -23.63
C LYS A 166 -27.07 -22.01 -23.58
N ASP A 167 -26.90 -23.32 -23.43
CA ASP A 167 -25.57 -23.94 -23.29
C ASP A 167 -24.68 -23.73 -24.53
N ASN A 168 -25.26 -23.56 -25.73
CA ASN A 168 -24.52 -23.20 -26.94
C ASN A 168 -23.94 -21.77 -26.93
N VAL A 169 -24.50 -20.85 -26.13
CA VAL A 169 -23.90 -19.52 -25.92
C VAL A 169 -22.62 -19.69 -25.10
N CYS A 170 -22.68 -20.49 -24.04
CA CYS A 170 -21.50 -20.82 -23.25
C CYS A 170 -20.42 -21.51 -24.09
N GLU A 171 -20.80 -22.37 -25.05
CA GLU A 171 -19.88 -23.09 -25.93
C GLU A 171 -18.99 -22.17 -26.77
N THR A 172 -19.47 -20.96 -27.09
CA THR A 172 -18.66 -19.98 -27.85
C THR A 172 -17.35 -19.62 -27.14
N CYS A 173 -17.31 -19.78 -25.81
CA CYS A 173 -16.14 -19.50 -24.98
C CYS A 173 -15.61 -20.76 -24.26
N HIS A 174 -16.49 -21.71 -23.90
CA HIS A 174 -16.15 -22.91 -23.13
C HIS A 174 -16.18 -24.17 -24.01
N SER A 175 -15.04 -24.53 -24.58
CA SER A 175 -14.94 -25.75 -25.39
C SER A 175 -15.08 -27.03 -24.56
N GLN A 176 -15.74 -28.04 -25.12
CA GLN A 176 -15.77 -29.38 -24.55
C GLN A 176 -14.39 -30.03 -24.66
N MET A 177 -13.90 -30.64 -23.58
CA MET A 177 -12.62 -31.34 -23.60
C MET A 177 -12.79 -32.78 -24.10
N GLY A 178 -11.95 -33.18 -25.06
CA GLY A 178 -11.95 -34.53 -25.64
C GLY A 178 -12.90 -34.72 -26.83
N THR A 179 -12.87 -35.90 -27.44
CA THR A 179 -13.59 -36.23 -28.69
C THR A 179 -14.99 -36.80 -28.44
N TYR A 180 -15.74 -36.23 -27.50
CA TYR A 180 -17.10 -36.67 -27.17
C TYR A 180 -18.16 -35.93 -28.01
N SER A 181 -19.34 -36.52 -28.21
CA SER A 181 -20.47 -35.82 -28.84
C SER A 181 -20.97 -34.68 -27.98
N LYS A 182 -21.28 -33.52 -28.58
CA LYS A 182 -21.76 -32.32 -27.88
C LYS A 182 -23.21 -32.45 -27.41
N THR A 183 -23.39 -33.17 -26.31
CA THR A 183 -24.70 -33.38 -25.68
C THR A 183 -24.69 -32.81 -24.27
N SER A 184 -25.88 -32.57 -23.70
CA SER A 184 -26.01 -32.16 -22.30
C SER A 184 -25.34 -33.14 -21.32
N LEU A 185 -25.21 -34.42 -21.69
CA LEU A 185 -24.48 -35.42 -20.90
C LEU A 185 -22.97 -35.14 -20.92
N ASN A 186 -22.35 -34.99 -22.08
CA ASN A 186 -20.90 -34.88 -22.15
C ASN A 186 -20.40 -33.47 -21.83
N TYR A 187 -21.17 -32.45 -22.23
CA TYR A 187 -20.80 -31.06 -22.07
C TYR A 187 -20.70 -30.68 -20.59
N SER A 188 -21.72 -30.94 -19.77
CA SER A 188 -21.69 -30.64 -18.33
C SER A 188 -20.59 -31.39 -17.54
N HIS A 189 -20.06 -32.49 -18.07
CA HIS A 189 -19.04 -33.31 -17.40
C HIS A 189 -17.63 -33.19 -18.01
N SER A 190 -17.44 -32.38 -19.06
CA SER A 190 -16.15 -32.19 -19.70
C SER A 190 -16.02 -30.81 -20.35
N LEU A 191 -15.80 -29.80 -19.50
CA LEU A 191 -15.66 -28.39 -19.88
C LEU A 191 -14.24 -27.88 -19.64
N ASN A 192 -13.72 -27.12 -20.60
CA ASN A 192 -12.51 -26.33 -20.40
C ASN A 192 -12.85 -25.04 -19.63
N VAL A 193 -11.85 -24.44 -18.98
CA VAL A 193 -12.00 -23.05 -18.51
C VAL A 193 -12.31 -22.18 -19.73
N GLY A 194 -13.27 -21.28 -19.57
CA GLY A 194 -13.73 -20.41 -20.66
C GLY A 194 -12.56 -19.67 -21.22
N ALA A 195 -12.24 -19.94 -22.48
CA ALA A 195 -11.13 -19.31 -23.16
C ALA A 195 -11.59 -17.89 -23.49
N ALA A 196 -11.28 -16.94 -22.62
CA ALA A 196 -11.26 -15.54 -23.02
C ALA A 196 -10.10 -15.36 -24.03
N GLY A 197 -10.23 -15.87 -25.26
CA GLY A 197 -9.22 -15.81 -26.32
C GLY A 197 -8.53 -17.14 -26.68
N GLY A 198 -7.80 -17.13 -27.79
CA GLY A 198 -7.04 -18.25 -28.35
C GLY A 198 -6.30 -17.81 -29.61
N ALA A 199 -5.67 -18.74 -30.32
CA ALA A 199 -4.83 -18.41 -31.49
C ALA A 199 -5.59 -17.67 -32.61
N ASN A 200 -6.89 -17.93 -32.81
CA ASN A 200 -7.67 -17.27 -33.86
C ASN A 200 -8.35 -16.00 -33.35
N CYS A 201 -7.62 -14.88 -33.33
CA CYS A 201 -8.10 -13.59 -32.81
C CYS A 201 -9.23 -12.99 -33.68
N ILE A 202 -9.09 -13.06 -35.01
CA ILE A 202 -10.03 -12.42 -35.95
C ILE A 202 -11.41 -13.07 -35.95
N ALA A 203 -11.54 -14.32 -35.50
CA ALA A 203 -12.84 -14.99 -35.37
C ALA A 203 -13.82 -14.22 -34.46
N CYS A 204 -13.29 -13.50 -33.46
CA CYS A 204 -14.10 -12.69 -32.54
C CYS A 204 -13.91 -11.19 -32.78
N HIS A 205 -12.72 -10.76 -33.21
CA HIS A 205 -12.35 -9.36 -33.30
C HIS A 205 -12.48 -8.73 -34.70
N ASP A 206 -12.77 -9.47 -35.77
CA ASP A 206 -13.03 -8.86 -37.08
C ASP A 206 -14.45 -8.29 -37.18
N VAL A 207 -14.73 -7.50 -38.23
CA VAL A 207 -16.05 -6.92 -38.48
C VAL A 207 -17.11 -8.04 -38.53
N GLY A 208 -18.13 -7.94 -37.68
CA GLY A 208 -19.19 -8.96 -37.54
C GLY A 208 -18.92 -10.03 -36.47
N GLY A 209 -17.78 -9.98 -35.79
CA GLY A 209 -17.47 -10.82 -34.65
C GLY A 209 -18.18 -10.43 -33.35
N SER A 210 -17.96 -11.22 -32.30
CA SER A 210 -18.63 -11.09 -30.99
C SER A 210 -17.84 -10.31 -29.93
N ALA A 211 -16.62 -9.86 -30.23
CA ALA A 211 -15.78 -9.19 -29.23
C ALA A 211 -16.23 -7.74 -28.94
N PRO A 212 -15.99 -7.21 -27.72
CA PRO A 212 -16.33 -5.83 -27.37
C PRO A 212 -15.61 -4.75 -28.19
N LYS A 213 -14.49 -5.09 -28.86
CA LYS A 213 -13.69 -4.22 -29.71
C LYS A 213 -13.44 -4.92 -31.05
N LEU A 214 -14.02 -4.38 -32.11
CA LEU A 214 -13.96 -4.95 -33.46
C LEU A 214 -13.01 -4.15 -34.37
N ILE A 215 -12.16 -4.82 -35.11
CA ILE A 215 -11.26 -4.22 -36.11
C ILE A 215 -11.67 -4.70 -37.50
N ASN A 216 -11.06 -4.15 -38.55
CA ASN A 216 -11.18 -4.67 -39.91
C ASN A 216 -9.86 -5.34 -40.30
N ALA A 217 -9.83 -6.67 -40.28
CA ALA A 217 -8.62 -7.44 -40.53
C ALA A 217 -8.03 -7.19 -41.94
N ALA A 218 -8.90 -6.97 -42.93
CA ALA A 218 -8.48 -6.67 -44.30
C ALA A 218 -7.73 -5.33 -44.42
N SER A 219 -8.01 -4.36 -43.53
CA SER A 219 -7.29 -3.08 -43.51
C SER A 219 -5.84 -3.25 -43.06
N ILE A 220 -5.58 -4.14 -42.11
CA ILE A 220 -4.22 -4.45 -41.66
C ILE A 220 -3.47 -5.24 -42.74
N GLN A 221 -4.15 -6.20 -43.37
CA GLN A 221 -3.56 -7.08 -44.39
C GLN A 221 -3.20 -6.35 -45.69
N SER A 222 -3.79 -5.17 -45.93
CA SER A 222 -3.45 -4.28 -47.05
C SER A 222 -2.64 -3.04 -46.64
N GLY A 223 -2.42 -2.84 -45.34
CA GLY A 223 -1.78 -1.64 -44.78
C GLY A 223 -0.27 -1.75 -44.57
N ILE A 224 0.29 -0.77 -43.85
CA ILE A 224 1.74 -0.67 -43.57
C ILE A 224 2.26 -1.82 -42.69
N HIS A 225 1.41 -2.41 -41.86
CA HIS A 225 1.76 -3.52 -40.96
C HIS A 225 1.42 -4.92 -41.53
N LYS A 226 1.09 -5.03 -42.81
CA LYS A 226 0.69 -6.31 -43.44
C LYS A 226 1.70 -7.45 -43.28
N ASN A 227 2.99 -7.13 -43.16
CA ASN A 227 4.06 -8.13 -43.04
C ASN A 227 4.56 -8.31 -41.60
N LEU A 228 3.93 -7.67 -40.62
CA LEU A 228 4.36 -7.72 -39.23
C LEU A 228 4.42 -9.17 -38.75
N ASN A 229 5.56 -9.58 -38.19
CA ASN A 229 5.78 -10.96 -37.71
C ASN A 229 5.49 -12.05 -38.77
N GLY A 230 5.77 -11.74 -40.04
CA GLY A 230 5.58 -12.69 -41.14
C GLY A 230 4.12 -12.98 -41.48
N ALA A 231 3.19 -12.05 -41.19
CA ALA A 231 1.76 -12.16 -41.44
C ALA A 231 1.35 -12.08 -42.92
N THR A 232 1.98 -12.87 -43.80
CA THR A 232 1.73 -12.83 -45.25
C THR A 232 0.35 -13.39 -45.64
N THR A 233 -0.04 -14.53 -45.06
CA THR A 233 -1.33 -15.20 -45.31
C THR A 233 -2.22 -15.32 -44.07
N ASP A 234 -1.61 -15.34 -42.88
CA ASP A 234 -2.32 -15.42 -41.60
C ASP A 234 -2.12 -14.14 -40.80
N ILE A 235 -3.16 -13.31 -40.79
CA ILE A 235 -3.12 -11.99 -40.15
C ILE A 235 -3.06 -12.06 -38.62
N ASN A 236 -3.42 -13.20 -38.01
CA ASN A 236 -3.35 -13.37 -36.55
C ASN A 236 -1.90 -13.22 -36.03
N LYS A 237 -0.90 -13.52 -36.86
CA LYS A 237 0.53 -13.32 -36.53
C LYS A 237 0.88 -11.88 -36.23
N ALA A 238 0.24 -10.91 -36.91
CA ALA A 238 0.43 -9.50 -36.63
C ALA A 238 -0.17 -9.13 -35.27
N CYS A 239 -1.30 -9.73 -34.90
CA CYS A 239 -1.94 -9.55 -33.60
C CYS A 239 -1.04 -10.05 -32.46
N TYR A 240 -0.41 -11.22 -32.61
CA TYR A 240 0.49 -11.77 -31.58
C TYR A 240 1.71 -10.89 -31.32
N ALA A 241 2.23 -10.24 -32.36
CA ALA A 241 3.40 -9.37 -32.23
C ALA A 241 3.07 -8.07 -31.50
N CYS A 242 1.94 -7.45 -31.82
CA CYS A 242 1.53 -6.18 -31.20
C CYS A 242 0.94 -6.38 -29.79
N HIS A 243 0.11 -7.41 -29.60
CA HIS A 243 -0.61 -7.66 -28.36
C HIS A 243 0.03 -8.75 -27.48
N GLY A 244 1.13 -9.39 -27.91
CA GLY A 244 1.80 -10.47 -27.20
C GLY A 244 3.32 -10.46 -27.36
N ASP A 245 3.90 -11.64 -27.50
CA ASP A 245 5.34 -11.88 -27.70
C ASP A 245 5.70 -12.31 -29.13
N GLY A 246 4.71 -12.34 -30.03
CA GLY A 246 4.85 -12.84 -31.40
C GLY A 246 4.47 -14.30 -31.60
N THR A 247 4.16 -15.05 -30.53
CA THR A 247 3.73 -16.45 -30.59
C THR A 247 2.21 -16.59 -30.42
N PRO A 248 1.58 -17.63 -31.01
CA PRO A 248 0.15 -17.86 -30.85
C PRO A 248 -0.18 -18.27 -29.39
N PRO A 249 -1.17 -17.63 -28.73
CA PRO A 249 -1.55 -17.99 -27.38
C PRO A 249 -2.19 -19.38 -27.35
N ALA A 250 -1.73 -20.23 -26.42
CA ALA A 250 -2.27 -21.58 -26.23
C ALA A 250 -3.72 -21.56 -25.70
N SER A 251 -4.05 -20.55 -24.89
CA SER A 251 -5.40 -20.25 -24.38
C SER A 251 -5.44 -18.82 -23.87
N GLY A 252 -6.60 -18.16 -23.94
CA GLY A 252 -6.78 -16.82 -23.41
C GLY A 252 -6.30 -15.70 -24.35
N HIS A 253 -6.37 -14.45 -23.89
CA HIS A 253 -5.84 -13.30 -24.62
C HIS A 253 -4.31 -13.25 -24.45
N PRO A 254 -3.57 -12.76 -25.44
CA PRO A 254 -2.13 -12.54 -25.31
C PRO A 254 -1.80 -11.56 -24.17
N ALA A 255 -0.61 -11.68 -23.56
CA ALA A 255 -0.24 -10.96 -22.33
C ALA A 255 -0.41 -9.43 -22.39
N ASN A 256 -0.19 -8.81 -23.56
CA ASN A 256 -0.25 -7.36 -23.76
C ASN A 256 -1.54 -6.90 -24.46
N TYR A 257 -2.62 -7.69 -24.42
CA TYR A 257 -3.86 -7.36 -25.15
C TYR A 257 -4.47 -6.02 -24.73
N LYS A 258 -4.37 -5.65 -23.44
CA LYS A 258 -4.84 -4.35 -22.91
C LYS A 258 -3.88 -3.19 -23.19
N ASN A 259 -2.58 -3.48 -23.23
CA ASN A 259 -1.50 -2.51 -23.38
C ASN A 259 -0.58 -2.95 -24.54
N PRO A 260 -1.03 -2.85 -25.80
CA PRO A 260 -0.23 -3.26 -26.94
C PRO A 260 1.09 -2.49 -27.01
N LYS A 261 2.09 -3.09 -27.66
CA LYS A 261 3.43 -2.52 -27.84
C LYS A 261 3.37 -1.10 -28.39
N ALA A 262 4.22 -0.22 -27.87
CA ALA A 262 4.45 1.10 -28.42
C ALA A 262 5.19 1.00 -29.76
N CYS A 263 5.08 2.03 -30.60
CA CYS A 263 5.76 2.08 -31.90
C CYS A 263 7.29 1.92 -31.74
N THR A 264 7.84 2.50 -30.68
CA THR A 264 9.27 2.45 -30.35
C THR A 264 9.77 1.08 -29.95
N ASP A 265 8.91 0.18 -29.44
CA ASP A 265 9.29 -1.17 -29.00
C ASP A 265 9.69 -2.06 -30.19
N CYS A 266 9.18 -1.72 -31.39
CA CYS A 266 9.50 -2.41 -32.63
C CYS A 266 10.45 -1.59 -33.51
N HIS A 267 10.21 -0.29 -33.66
CA HIS A 267 10.95 0.54 -34.61
C HIS A 267 12.29 1.08 -34.10
N THR A 268 12.63 0.94 -32.82
CA THR A 268 13.97 1.37 -32.35
C THR A 268 15.06 0.39 -32.77
N ASP A 269 14.83 -0.90 -32.55
CA ASP A 269 15.82 -1.98 -32.79
C ASP A 269 15.41 -2.93 -33.93
N GLY A 270 14.25 -2.70 -34.55
CA GLY A 270 13.76 -3.48 -35.69
C GLY A 270 13.13 -4.84 -35.34
N ASN A 271 12.54 -4.97 -34.14
CA ASN A 271 11.88 -6.21 -33.71
C ASN A 271 10.70 -6.60 -34.63
N PHE A 272 10.41 -7.90 -34.73
CA PHE A 272 9.34 -8.45 -35.58
C PHE A 272 9.40 -8.01 -37.05
N THR A 273 10.62 -7.78 -37.57
CA THR A 273 10.93 -7.29 -38.92
C THR A 273 10.52 -5.84 -39.21
N ALA A 274 10.32 -5.03 -38.16
CA ALA A 274 10.06 -3.61 -38.30
C ALA A 274 11.31 -2.85 -38.82
N PRO A 275 11.16 -1.82 -39.67
CA PRO A 275 12.26 -0.93 -40.02
C PRO A 275 12.75 -0.13 -38.81
N ALA A 276 14.07 -0.06 -38.62
CA ALA A 276 14.69 0.71 -37.53
C ALA A 276 14.74 2.22 -37.85
N ILE A 277 14.39 3.06 -36.88
CA ILE A 277 14.42 4.53 -36.97
C ILE A 277 15.58 5.12 -36.17
N LEU A 278 16.42 5.93 -36.82
CA LEU A 278 17.63 6.51 -36.20
C LEU A 278 17.45 7.96 -35.75
N ASN A 279 16.60 8.73 -36.42
CA ASN A 279 16.35 10.15 -36.21
C ASN A 279 14.85 10.46 -36.19
N HIS A 280 14.48 11.69 -35.78
CA HIS A 280 13.08 12.12 -35.59
C HIS A 280 12.32 11.22 -34.60
N LYS A 281 12.95 10.96 -33.47
CA LYS A 281 12.36 10.32 -32.28
C LYS A 281 12.84 11.05 -31.02
N PRO A 282 12.20 10.87 -29.85
CA PRO A 282 12.63 11.52 -28.60
C PRO A 282 14.12 11.33 -28.26
N ALA A 283 14.69 10.18 -28.63
CA ALA A 283 16.12 9.86 -28.51
C ALA A 283 16.81 9.65 -29.87
N GLY A 284 16.51 10.50 -30.86
CA GLY A 284 17.17 10.45 -32.18
C GLY A 284 18.66 10.78 -32.08
N ILE A 285 19.46 10.18 -32.97
CA ILE A 285 20.93 10.30 -32.97
C ILE A 285 21.34 11.75 -33.33
N ASN A 286 20.83 12.26 -34.45
CA ASN A 286 21.13 13.60 -34.96
C ASN A 286 19.97 14.58 -34.78
N ILE A 287 18.72 14.10 -34.89
CA ILE A 287 17.52 14.95 -34.83
C ILE A 287 16.53 14.34 -33.83
N LYS A 288 16.15 15.12 -32.81
CA LYS A 288 15.22 14.72 -31.74
C LYS A 288 13.89 15.45 -31.87
N THR A 289 12.79 14.81 -31.51
CA THR A 289 11.45 15.43 -31.45
C THR A 289 10.70 14.93 -30.22
N SER A 290 9.92 15.80 -29.57
CA SER A 290 9.03 15.42 -28.46
C SER A 290 7.68 14.88 -28.94
N ALA A 291 7.35 15.02 -30.23
CA ALA A 291 6.12 14.51 -30.77
C ALA A 291 6.19 12.98 -30.92
N TYR A 292 5.12 12.29 -30.50
CA TYR A 292 5.02 10.85 -30.69
C TYR A 292 4.69 10.51 -32.16
N CYS A 293 5.10 9.33 -32.64
CA CYS A 293 5.05 8.96 -34.06
C CYS A 293 3.66 9.14 -34.69
N SER A 294 2.60 8.77 -33.95
CA SER A 294 1.23 8.84 -34.44
C SER A 294 0.70 10.26 -34.69
N THR A 295 1.33 11.28 -34.10
CA THR A 295 1.00 12.70 -34.35
C THR A 295 1.15 13.05 -35.83
N CYS A 296 2.12 12.46 -36.52
CA CYS A 296 2.34 12.66 -37.94
C CYS A 296 1.70 11.56 -38.79
N HIS A 297 1.82 10.29 -38.36
CA HIS A 297 1.34 9.15 -39.13
C HIS A 297 -0.19 8.99 -39.15
N ASN A 298 -0.93 9.72 -38.32
CA ASN A 298 -2.39 9.76 -38.42
C ASN A 298 -2.91 10.38 -39.73
N ASN A 299 -2.06 11.08 -40.49
CA ASN A 299 -2.36 11.58 -41.83
C ASN A 299 -2.32 10.46 -42.89
N SER A 300 -1.97 9.23 -42.52
CA SER A 300 -1.88 8.09 -43.43
C SER A 300 -2.87 6.99 -43.08
N VAL A 301 -3.97 7.31 -42.40
CA VAL A 301 -5.01 6.34 -42.02
C VAL A 301 -6.20 6.36 -42.97
N ASN A 302 -6.69 5.19 -43.35
CA ASN A 302 -7.88 5.05 -44.19
C ASN A 302 -9.20 5.20 -43.41
N ASN A 303 -9.16 4.95 -42.10
CA ASN A 303 -10.29 5.08 -41.21
C ASN A 303 -9.79 5.46 -39.82
N PHE A 304 -10.50 6.37 -39.15
CA PHE A 304 -10.19 6.75 -37.79
C PHE A 304 -11.16 6.02 -36.85
N ALA A 305 -10.67 4.92 -36.27
CA ALA A 305 -11.41 4.11 -35.32
C ALA A 305 -10.56 3.97 -34.05
N TYR A 306 -11.13 4.34 -32.90
CA TYR A 306 -10.50 4.36 -31.58
C TYR A 306 -9.57 5.55 -31.32
N THR A 307 -8.42 5.33 -30.69
CA THR A 307 -7.41 6.35 -30.41
C THR A 307 -6.55 6.60 -31.65
N ILE A 308 -5.81 7.72 -31.67
CA ILE A 308 -4.89 8.06 -32.77
C ILE A 308 -3.89 6.91 -33.00
N ASN A 309 -3.24 6.41 -31.95
CA ASN A 309 -2.29 5.30 -32.03
C ASN A 309 -2.94 4.03 -32.60
N ALA A 310 -4.12 3.65 -32.09
CA ALA A 310 -4.83 2.47 -32.56
C ALA A 310 -5.28 2.60 -34.02
N SER A 311 -5.70 3.81 -34.44
CA SER A 311 -6.08 4.09 -35.82
C SER A 311 -4.87 3.96 -36.76
N VAL A 312 -3.72 4.53 -36.40
CA VAL A 312 -2.48 4.39 -37.18
C VAL A 312 -2.06 2.93 -37.30
N SER A 313 -2.09 2.18 -36.21
CA SER A 313 -1.63 0.79 -36.21
C SER A 313 -2.52 -0.16 -37.00
N HIS A 314 -3.85 0.01 -36.97
CA HIS A 314 -4.80 -0.91 -37.63
C HIS A 314 -5.22 -0.47 -39.04
N TYR A 315 -5.18 0.82 -39.35
CA TYR A 315 -5.73 1.38 -40.59
C TYR A 315 -4.73 2.24 -41.38
N GLY A 316 -3.44 2.23 -40.99
CA GLY A 316 -2.36 2.93 -41.70
C GLY A 316 -2.06 2.34 -43.07
N ASN A 317 -1.85 3.21 -44.06
CA ASN A 317 -1.55 2.86 -45.45
C ASN A 317 -0.21 3.49 -45.91
N THR A 318 0.32 3.07 -47.07
CA THR A 318 1.63 3.49 -47.60
C THR A 318 1.61 4.83 -48.34
N SER A 319 0.47 5.50 -48.41
CA SER A 319 0.27 6.78 -49.10
C SER A 319 0.12 7.90 -48.07
N LEU A 320 0.83 9.00 -48.26
CA LEU A 320 0.54 10.23 -47.52
C LEU A 320 -0.84 10.73 -47.98
N VAL A 321 -1.90 10.41 -47.22
CA VAL A 321 -3.24 10.89 -47.53
C VAL A 321 -3.26 12.40 -47.25
N LYS A 322 -3.87 13.17 -48.17
CA LYS A 322 -4.07 14.62 -48.03
C LYS A 322 -4.55 14.95 -46.61
N PRO A 323 -3.94 15.91 -45.88
CA PRO A 323 -4.35 16.22 -44.52
C PRO A 323 -5.78 16.76 -44.53
N THR A 324 -6.75 15.92 -44.15
CA THR A 324 -8.12 16.38 -43.85
C THR A 324 -8.15 16.87 -42.41
N VAL A 325 -7.76 18.12 -42.21
CA VAL A 325 -8.26 18.87 -41.04
C VAL A 325 -9.68 19.32 -41.38
N ASN A 326 -10.67 18.78 -40.66
CA ASN A 326 -12.07 19.24 -40.60
C ASN A 326 -13.09 18.78 -41.69
N GLN A 327 -13.44 17.49 -41.68
CA GLN A 327 -14.75 16.90 -42.08
C GLN A 327 -15.62 17.64 -43.15
N THR A 328 -15.14 17.83 -44.38
CA THR A 328 -16.02 18.24 -45.52
C THR A 328 -15.88 17.31 -46.72
N PRO A 329 -16.95 17.04 -47.50
CA PRO A 329 -16.95 15.96 -48.48
C PRO A 329 -16.45 16.40 -49.88
N LEU A 330 -15.45 15.66 -50.37
CA LEU A 330 -15.06 15.35 -51.78
C LEU A 330 -14.25 16.35 -52.64
N PRO A 331 -13.45 15.87 -53.65
CA PRO A 331 -13.37 14.49 -54.17
C PRO A 331 -12.01 13.76 -54.13
N LYS A 332 -12.15 12.42 -54.08
CA LYS A 332 -11.34 11.31 -54.64
C LYS A 332 -9.94 11.60 -55.22
N TYR A 333 -8.98 10.82 -54.70
CA TYR A 333 -7.76 10.30 -55.33
C TYR A 333 -6.91 11.25 -56.20
N GLY A 334 -5.69 11.54 -55.75
CA GLY A 334 -4.64 12.15 -56.58
C GLY A 334 -3.34 12.31 -55.82
N PHE A 335 -2.23 11.87 -56.44
CA PHE A 335 -0.85 12.01 -55.97
C PHE A 335 -0.43 13.50 -55.91
N PHE A 336 0.47 13.86 -54.99
CA PHE A 336 1.06 15.21 -54.94
C PHE A 336 1.97 15.46 -56.16
N THR A 337 1.88 16.62 -56.77
CA THR A 337 2.92 17.19 -57.64
C THR A 337 3.97 17.94 -56.81
N ASN A 338 5.19 18.15 -57.34
CA ASN A 338 6.26 18.92 -56.65
C ASN A 338 5.83 20.35 -56.28
N ALA A 339 4.95 20.97 -57.07
CA ALA A 339 4.41 22.29 -56.77
C ALA A 339 3.43 22.25 -55.57
N GLU A 340 2.65 21.17 -55.43
CA GLU A 340 1.70 21.00 -54.32
C GLU A 340 2.43 20.64 -53.01
N ALA A 341 3.51 19.86 -53.04
CA ALA A 341 4.34 19.57 -51.86
C ALA A 341 4.86 20.86 -51.18
N SER A 342 5.17 21.87 -51.99
CA SER A 342 5.64 23.18 -51.52
C SER A 342 4.54 23.99 -50.81
N ALA A 343 3.28 23.83 -51.21
CA ALA A 343 2.13 24.51 -50.62
C ALA A 343 1.55 23.80 -49.39
N TYR A 344 1.76 22.47 -49.25
CA TYR A 344 1.20 21.65 -48.17
C TYR A 344 2.23 21.22 -47.10
N ASN A 345 3.43 21.79 -47.11
CA ASN A 345 4.47 21.66 -46.06
C ASN A 345 4.08 22.28 -44.68
N GLY A 346 2.80 22.60 -44.47
CA GLY A 346 2.26 23.20 -43.25
C GLY A 346 2.68 22.53 -41.93
N PRO A 347 2.73 21.18 -41.83
CA PRO A 347 3.18 20.49 -40.61
C PRO A 347 4.68 20.68 -40.32
N CYS A 348 5.54 20.71 -41.34
CA CYS A 348 6.98 20.97 -41.19
C CYS A 348 7.22 22.45 -40.85
N ASN A 349 6.50 23.36 -41.51
CA ASN A 349 6.54 24.80 -41.23
C ASN A 349 6.03 25.11 -39.81
N ASN A 350 5.03 24.39 -39.30
CA ASN A 350 4.59 24.52 -37.91
C ASN A 350 5.64 24.09 -36.87
N CYS A 351 6.56 23.20 -37.27
CA CYS A 351 7.68 22.77 -36.45
C CYS A 351 8.86 23.77 -36.53
N HIS A 352 9.13 24.36 -37.70
CA HIS A 352 10.31 25.21 -37.94
C HIS A 352 10.08 26.73 -37.89
N ASN A 353 8.84 27.25 -37.97
CA ASN A 353 8.57 28.69 -38.06
C ASN A 353 7.91 29.31 -36.82
N ASN A 354 7.60 28.54 -35.77
CA ASN A 354 6.80 29.00 -34.62
C ASN A 354 7.42 28.67 -33.25
N TYR A 355 8.68 29.04 -33.06
CA TYR A 355 9.24 29.16 -31.71
C TYR A 355 9.00 30.59 -31.17
N PRO A 356 8.50 30.80 -29.94
CA PRO A 356 8.33 29.82 -28.86
C PRO A 356 6.93 29.20 -28.76
N LEU A 357 6.02 29.46 -29.70
CA LEU A 357 4.58 29.20 -29.54
C LEU A 357 4.13 27.75 -29.81
N ASN A 358 5.02 26.81 -30.18
CA ASN A 358 4.64 25.41 -30.42
C ASN A 358 5.54 24.39 -29.71
N LEU A 359 5.49 24.38 -28.37
CA LEU A 359 6.26 23.50 -27.47
C LEU A 359 6.01 21.98 -27.65
N SER A 360 5.01 21.58 -28.45
CA SER A 360 4.61 20.17 -28.59
C SER A 360 5.54 19.33 -29.47
N TYR A 361 6.34 19.94 -30.35
CA TYR A 361 7.09 19.24 -31.42
C TYR A 361 8.61 19.17 -31.21
N GLY A 362 9.16 19.72 -30.12
CA GLY A 362 10.56 19.58 -29.74
C GLY A 362 11.44 20.75 -30.20
N ASN A 363 12.76 20.54 -30.26
CA ASN A 363 13.78 21.58 -30.47
C ASN A 363 14.22 21.73 -31.94
N ALA A 364 13.31 21.51 -32.89
CA ALA A 364 13.62 21.68 -34.30
C ALA A 364 14.16 23.10 -34.53
N THR A 365 15.29 23.23 -35.24
CA THR A 365 15.97 24.51 -35.43
C THR A 365 15.06 25.47 -36.19
N THR A 366 14.77 26.64 -35.63
CA THR A 366 13.96 27.67 -36.27
C THR A 366 14.69 28.22 -37.49
N ILE A 367 14.03 28.35 -38.65
CA ILE A 367 14.65 28.98 -39.83
C ILE A 367 14.61 30.50 -39.60
N THR A 368 15.66 31.05 -38.98
CA THR A 368 15.71 32.45 -38.56
C THR A 368 16.26 33.42 -39.62
N SER A 369 16.65 32.92 -40.79
CA SER A 369 17.03 33.76 -41.93
C SER A 369 15.86 33.92 -42.90
N ALA A 370 15.51 35.17 -43.21
CA ALA A 370 14.59 35.51 -44.29
C ALA A 370 15.15 34.96 -45.60
N HIS A 371 14.67 33.79 -46.01
CA HIS A 371 14.75 33.40 -47.41
C HIS A 371 13.61 34.13 -48.09
N THR A 372 13.93 34.87 -49.16
CA THR A 372 12.89 35.15 -50.14
C THR A 372 12.28 33.80 -50.51
N SER A 373 10.96 33.73 -50.62
CA SER A 373 10.13 32.51 -50.77
C SER A 373 10.40 31.65 -52.01
N THR A 374 11.64 31.62 -52.50
CA THR A 374 12.17 30.92 -53.66
C THR A 374 13.27 29.91 -53.32
N GLY A 375 13.75 29.83 -52.06
CA GLY A 375 14.71 28.81 -51.63
C GLY A 375 14.06 27.44 -51.46
N ALA A 376 14.32 26.51 -52.37
CA ALA A 376 13.79 25.15 -52.30
C ALA A 376 14.47 24.32 -51.20
N CYS A 377 13.72 23.46 -50.50
CA CYS A 377 14.19 22.65 -49.36
C CYS A 377 15.44 21.79 -49.69
N ASN A 378 15.64 21.44 -50.97
CA ASN A 378 16.82 20.72 -51.46
C ASN A 378 18.14 21.51 -51.32
N GLN A 379 18.09 22.81 -51.01
CA GLN A 379 19.27 23.64 -50.74
C GLN A 379 19.91 23.32 -49.38
N CYS A 380 19.12 22.85 -48.41
CA CYS A 380 19.62 22.30 -47.14
C CYS A 380 19.57 20.76 -47.10
N HIS A 381 18.69 20.13 -47.89
CA HIS A 381 18.49 18.67 -47.99
C HIS A 381 18.98 18.11 -49.34
N VAL A 382 20.25 18.29 -49.66
CA VAL A 382 20.78 18.00 -51.02
C VAL A 382 20.68 16.51 -51.43
N ASN A 383 20.41 15.59 -50.48
CA ASN A 383 20.14 14.15 -50.72
C ASN A 383 18.92 13.58 -49.99
N GLY A 384 18.06 14.40 -49.37
CA GLY A 384 16.94 13.91 -48.54
C GLY A 384 15.61 13.94 -49.29
N ASN A 385 15.05 12.77 -49.63
CA ASN A 385 13.61 12.66 -49.92
C ASN A 385 12.85 12.32 -48.61
N ALA A 386 11.52 12.43 -48.62
CA ALA A 386 10.68 12.14 -47.46
C ALA A 386 10.84 10.70 -46.91
N ASP A 387 11.38 9.77 -47.70
CA ASP A 387 11.60 8.38 -47.30
C ASP A 387 12.79 8.23 -46.33
N ASN A 388 13.70 9.21 -46.26
CA ASN A 388 14.93 9.15 -45.46
C ASN A 388 15.02 10.18 -44.32
N LEU A 389 13.89 10.78 -43.92
CA LEU A 389 13.82 11.71 -42.77
C LEU A 389 14.32 11.09 -41.46
N HIS A 390 14.11 9.79 -41.27
CA HIS A 390 14.59 9.09 -40.10
C HIS A 390 16.08 8.73 -40.15
N ASN A 391 16.80 8.96 -41.27
CA ASN A 391 18.10 8.32 -41.55
C ASN A 391 19.27 9.22 -42.09
N GLY A 392 19.16 10.56 -42.30
CA GLY A 392 20.24 11.41 -42.90
C GLY A 392 20.73 12.69 -42.13
N SER A 393 21.85 13.34 -42.55
CA SER A 393 22.54 14.54 -41.93
C SER A 393 22.71 15.78 -42.88
N LEU A 394 22.79 17.05 -42.40
CA LEU A 394 22.73 18.36 -43.16
C LEU A 394 23.84 19.43 -42.82
N ALA A 395 24.17 20.46 -43.68
CA ALA A 395 25.23 21.54 -43.47
C ALA A 395 24.97 22.97 -44.12
N MET A 396 25.69 24.09 -43.78
CA MET A 396 25.40 25.57 -44.07
C MET A 396 26.60 26.53 -44.52
N PRO A 397 26.43 27.76 -45.15
CA PRO A 397 27.49 28.76 -45.58
C PRO A 397 27.50 30.25 -44.99
N VAL A 398 28.52 31.12 -45.30
CA VAL A 398 29.11 32.29 -44.49
C VAL A 398 29.22 33.76 -45.09
N THR A 399 29.00 34.89 -44.34
CA THR A 399 29.41 36.33 -44.65
C THR A 399 29.40 37.44 -43.49
N PHE A 400 30.36 37.58 -42.53
CA PHE A 400 30.44 38.71 -41.51
C PHE A 400 31.86 39.20 -41.05
N LYS A 401 32.03 40.39 -40.39
CA LYS A 401 33.30 40.97 -39.80
C LYS A 401 33.75 40.29 -38.48
N CYS A 402 35.05 40.00 -38.29
CA CYS A 402 35.59 39.12 -37.24
C CYS A 402 35.29 39.51 -35.77
N LYS A 403 35.62 40.72 -35.30
CA LYS A 403 35.40 41.09 -33.87
C LYS A 403 33.94 40.93 -33.47
N ASN A 404 33.03 41.41 -34.32
CA ASN A 404 31.61 41.31 -34.04
C ASN A 404 31.12 39.86 -34.22
N CYS A 405 31.67 39.12 -35.18
CA CYS A 405 31.39 37.69 -35.36
C CYS A 405 31.92 36.83 -34.20
N HIS A 406 32.97 37.22 -33.46
CA HIS A 406 33.58 36.41 -32.39
C HIS A 406 33.33 36.96 -30.96
N THR A 407 32.52 38.01 -30.83
CA THR A 407 32.03 38.52 -29.54
C THR A 407 30.52 38.71 -29.56
N ILE A 408 30.04 39.82 -30.12
CA ILE A 408 28.63 40.26 -30.03
C ILE A 408 27.69 39.36 -30.84
N TYR A 409 28.16 38.75 -31.92
CA TYR A 409 27.41 37.88 -32.83
C TYR A 409 28.00 36.46 -32.94
N ALA A 410 28.83 36.05 -31.96
CA ALA A 410 29.50 34.74 -31.93
C ALA A 410 28.51 33.58 -31.94
N ASP A 411 27.55 33.63 -31.03
CA ASP A 411 26.54 32.59 -30.94
C ASP A 411 25.57 32.64 -32.12
N LEU A 412 25.33 33.84 -32.67
CA LEU A 412 24.46 34.05 -33.84
C LEU A 412 25.04 33.44 -35.13
N TYR A 413 26.36 33.48 -35.32
CA TYR A 413 27.04 32.97 -36.53
C TYR A 413 27.94 31.75 -36.29
N LYS A 414 27.87 31.12 -35.11
CA LYS A 414 28.66 29.95 -34.71
C LYS A 414 30.17 30.15 -34.88
N ALA A 415 30.62 31.40 -34.79
CA ALA A 415 32.04 31.71 -34.74
C ALA A 415 32.54 31.48 -33.30
N PRO A 416 33.77 30.96 -33.09
CA PRO A 416 34.34 30.79 -31.74
C PRO A 416 34.13 32.04 -30.89
N ASN A 417 33.46 31.93 -29.73
CA ASN A 417 33.30 33.06 -28.84
C ASN A 417 34.64 33.30 -28.11
N LEU A 418 35.34 34.36 -28.48
CA LEU A 418 36.70 34.63 -28.01
C LEU A 418 36.73 35.60 -26.81
N THR A 419 35.57 35.83 -26.18
CA THR A 419 35.44 36.67 -24.98
C THR A 419 36.29 36.09 -23.85
N GLY A 420 37.37 36.78 -23.49
CA GLY A 420 38.34 36.33 -22.47
C GLY A 420 39.56 35.58 -22.99
N THR A 421 39.79 35.52 -24.31
CA THR A 421 40.93 34.78 -24.93
C THR A 421 41.86 35.73 -25.69
N ARG A 422 43.16 35.79 -25.33
CA ARG A 422 44.16 36.62 -26.04
C ARG A 422 44.26 36.25 -27.52
N HIS A 423 43.75 37.13 -28.38
CA HIS A 423 43.74 36.95 -29.84
C HIS A 423 45.13 36.76 -30.45
N SER A 424 46.20 37.26 -29.81
CA SER A 424 47.58 37.08 -30.29
C SER A 424 48.11 35.64 -30.22
N THR A 425 47.36 34.70 -29.64
CA THR A 425 47.78 33.30 -29.46
C THR A 425 47.02 32.31 -30.34
N TYR A 426 46.05 32.76 -31.14
CA TYR A 426 45.22 31.90 -31.99
C TYR A 426 45.71 31.95 -33.44
N ASP A 427 46.08 30.80 -34.01
CA ASP A 427 46.45 30.71 -35.43
C ASP A 427 45.20 30.71 -36.32
N CYS A 428 44.85 31.91 -36.80
CA CYS A 428 43.73 32.13 -37.70
C CYS A 428 43.99 31.65 -39.14
N THR A 429 45.24 31.30 -39.49
CA THR A 429 45.63 30.96 -40.87
C THR A 429 45.38 29.49 -41.22
N THR A 430 45.31 28.60 -40.21
CA THR A 430 45.19 27.15 -40.43
C THR A 430 43.77 26.63 -40.21
N ASN A 431 42.94 27.33 -39.44
CA ASN A 431 41.62 26.82 -39.03
C ASN A 431 40.40 27.62 -39.53
N CYS A 432 40.56 28.85 -40.04
CA CYS A 432 39.39 29.67 -40.42
C CYS A 432 39.51 30.53 -41.69
N HIS A 433 40.69 30.94 -42.18
CA HIS A 433 40.79 31.74 -43.43
C HIS A 433 42.03 31.44 -44.28
N THR A 434 41.84 31.23 -45.60
CA THR A 434 42.90 30.94 -46.60
C THR A 434 43.60 32.20 -47.18
N PHE A 435 43.55 33.37 -46.54
CA PHE A 435 44.26 34.59 -46.98
C PHE A 435 44.81 35.41 -45.79
N PRO A 436 45.95 36.13 -45.95
CA PRO A 436 46.70 36.65 -44.81
C PRO A 436 46.10 37.95 -44.27
N LEU A 437 45.94 38.04 -42.94
CA LEU A 437 45.56 39.27 -42.23
C LEU A 437 46.73 39.72 -41.33
N SER A 438 47.50 40.67 -41.81
CA SER A 438 48.38 41.49 -40.98
C SER A 438 47.52 42.41 -40.10
N ASN A 439 47.80 42.46 -38.79
CA ASN A 439 47.42 43.50 -37.80
C ASN A 439 46.32 43.14 -36.76
N VAL A 440 46.55 42.16 -35.87
CA VAL A 440 45.70 42.00 -34.67
C VAL A 440 46.56 41.90 -33.40
N ASN A 441 46.44 42.89 -32.51
CA ASN A 441 47.15 42.95 -31.23
C ASN A 441 46.21 43.60 -30.19
N ASP A 442 45.60 42.82 -29.29
CA ASP A 442 44.78 43.29 -28.14
C ASP A 442 44.78 42.26 -26.96
N SER A 443 44.66 42.71 -25.70
CA SER A 443 44.79 41.94 -24.43
C SER A 443 43.49 41.91 -23.57
N PHE A 444 43.27 40.89 -22.69
CA PHE A 444 42.03 40.60 -21.93
C PHE A 444 42.19 40.46 -20.37
N ASP A 445 41.05 40.46 -19.63
CA ASP A 445 40.87 40.30 -18.15
C ASP A 445 40.97 38.83 -17.63
N THR A 446 41.47 38.59 -16.41
CA THR A 446 41.51 37.29 -15.68
C THR A 446 40.28 37.03 -14.78
N LEU A 447 40.07 35.78 -14.32
CA LEU A 447 38.95 35.40 -13.41
C LEU A 447 38.97 36.20 -12.07
N ASN A 448 40.15 36.49 -11.53
CA ASN A 448 40.29 37.36 -10.35
C ASN A 448 40.00 38.84 -10.67
N GLU A 449 40.32 39.30 -11.88
CA GLU A 449 39.98 40.66 -12.35
C GLU A 449 38.51 40.80 -12.73
N HIS A 450 37.85 39.70 -13.09
CA HIS A 450 36.41 39.61 -13.35
C HIS A 450 35.59 39.80 -12.06
N ASN A 451 36.10 39.28 -10.92
CA ASN A 451 35.43 39.30 -9.61
C ASN A 451 35.87 40.46 -8.68
N SER A 452 36.83 41.31 -9.09
CA SER A 452 37.30 42.44 -8.26
C SER A 452 36.30 43.60 -8.22
N VAL A 453 36.01 44.18 -7.05
CA VAL A 453 35.04 45.28 -6.91
C VAL A 453 35.48 46.51 -7.72
N MET A 454 34.68 46.92 -8.71
CA MET A 454 34.77 48.24 -9.34
C MET A 454 33.38 48.84 -9.38
N SER A 455 33.18 49.96 -8.69
CA SER A 455 31.87 50.62 -8.62
C SER A 455 31.64 51.44 -9.89
N VAL A 456 30.69 51.02 -10.70
CA VAL A 456 30.05 51.86 -11.72
C VAL A 456 28.63 52.17 -11.23
N ASN A 457 28.13 53.39 -11.48
CA ASN A 457 26.79 53.78 -11.03
C ASN A 457 25.70 52.92 -11.73
N GLY A 458 24.96 52.14 -10.95
CA GLY A 458 23.89 51.23 -11.39
C GLY A 458 23.04 50.74 -10.20
N ASN A 459 22.05 49.88 -10.48
CA ASN A 459 21.30 49.14 -9.44
C ASN A 459 21.80 47.69 -9.41
N PRO A 460 21.99 47.09 -8.22
CA PRO A 460 22.39 45.70 -8.12
C PRO A 460 21.37 44.73 -8.76
N PRO A 461 21.82 43.56 -9.25
CA PRO A 461 20.94 42.56 -9.82
C PRO A 461 20.06 41.92 -8.74
N THR A 462 19.02 41.20 -9.17
CA THR A 462 18.15 40.40 -8.30
C THR A 462 18.57 38.94 -8.35
N THR A 463 18.76 38.31 -7.20
CA THR A 463 18.92 36.84 -7.08
C THR A 463 17.57 36.23 -6.68
N ASP A 464 17.20 35.15 -7.36
CA ASP A 464 15.97 34.40 -7.12
C ASP A 464 16.14 33.38 -5.96
N ILE A 465 15.10 32.59 -5.71
CA ILE A 465 15.10 31.49 -4.74
C ILE A 465 16.31 30.55 -4.99
N VAL A 466 16.92 30.11 -3.89
CA VAL A 466 18.02 29.14 -3.91
C VAL A 466 17.47 27.74 -3.68
N TYR A 467 17.85 26.81 -4.54
CA TYR A 467 17.51 25.40 -4.43
C TYR A 467 18.77 24.56 -4.19
N LEU A 468 18.65 23.60 -3.28
CA LEU A 468 19.62 22.57 -2.96
C LEU A 468 19.03 21.24 -3.44
N ASN A 469 19.62 20.63 -4.48
CA ASN A 469 19.04 19.46 -5.17
C ASN A 469 17.54 19.66 -5.53
N GLY A 470 17.16 20.88 -5.93
CA GLY A 470 15.80 21.22 -6.32
C GLY A 470 14.84 21.60 -5.19
N VAL A 471 15.29 21.62 -3.92
CA VAL A 471 14.46 22.01 -2.76
C VAL A 471 15.10 23.13 -1.94
N THR A 472 14.30 23.95 -1.26
CA THR A 472 14.82 25.07 -0.43
C THR A 472 15.25 24.63 0.98
N THR A 473 14.88 23.41 1.39
CA THR A 473 15.33 22.76 2.61
C THR A 473 15.70 21.32 2.29
N LEU A 474 16.98 20.95 2.45
CA LEU A 474 17.52 19.64 2.12
C LEU A 474 18.11 18.97 3.37
N SER A 475 17.82 17.68 3.58
CA SER A 475 18.51 16.84 4.57
C SER A 475 19.30 15.75 3.85
N ILE A 476 20.60 15.65 4.10
CA ILE A 476 21.49 14.74 3.37
C ILE A 476 22.59 14.18 4.27
N PRO A 477 22.99 12.91 4.11
CA PRO A 477 24.14 12.36 4.82
C PRO A 477 25.44 13.09 4.48
N LYS A 478 26.33 13.21 5.48
CA LYS A 478 27.70 13.65 5.29
C LYS A 478 28.42 12.79 4.24
N GLY A 479 29.21 13.40 3.36
CA GLY A 479 29.97 12.72 2.32
C GLY A 479 29.31 12.69 0.94
N ARG A 480 28.23 13.47 0.76
CA ARG A 480 27.51 13.62 -0.52
C ARG A 480 27.73 15.00 -1.14
N ILE A 481 27.62 15.08 -2.46
CA ILE A 481 27.61 16.34 -3.20
C ILE A 481 26.18 16.89 -3.26
N VAL A 482 26.01 18.18 -2.96
CA VAL A 482 24.76 18.92 -3.09
C VAL A 482 24.91 19.91 -4.24
N THR A 483 23.99 19.86 -5.20
CA THR A 483 23.91 20.85 -6.27
C THR A 483 23.10 22.05 -5.80
N ILE A 484 23.69 23.24 -5.92
CA ILE A 484 23.02 24.52 -5.70
C ILE A 484 22.56 25.05 -7.05
N THR A 485 21.31 25.44 -7.18
CA THR A 485 20.80 26.16 -8.35
C THR A 485 20.00 27.38 -7.94
N SER A 486 20.11 28.46 -8.70
CA SER A 486 19.31 29.68 -8.55
C SER A 486 19.28 30.42 -9.88
N ARG A 487 18.71 31.63 -9.90
CA ARG A 487 18.69 32.50 -11.07
C ARG A 487 19.03 33.93 -10.71
N ILE A 488 19.67 34.66 -11.61
CA ILE A 488 20.00 36.07 -11.42
C ILE A 488 19.40 36.87 -12.57
N SER A 489 18.75 37.98 -12.28
CA SER A 489 18.23 38.90 -13.29
C SER A 489 18.74 40.29 -13.00
N ASP A 490 19.37 40.89 -13.99
CA ASP A 490 19.78 42.28 -13.94
C ASP A 490 18.93 43.12 -14.90
N LYS A 491 18.14 44.04 -14.33
CA LYS A 491 17.34 45.00 -15.07
C LYS A 491 17.73 46.41 -14.62
N SER A 492 18.59 47.06 -15.40
CA SER A 492 18.97 48.45 -15.16
C SER A 492 18.41 49.37 -16.24
N ASN A 493 17.86 50.54 -15.85
CA ASN A 493 17.31 51.55 -16.77
C ASN A 493 18.41 52.35 -17.51
N GLY A 494 19.49 51.68 -17.96
CA GLY A 494 20.56 52.27 -18.76
C GLY A 494 21.93 51.59 -18.64
N LEU A 495 22.50 51.22 -19.79
CA LEU A 495 23.89 50.86 -20.13
C LEU A 495 24.61 49.69 -19.42
N ALA A 496 24.06 49.10 -18.36
CA ALA A 496 24.70 47.99 -17.65
C ALA A 496 23.68 46.94 -17.20
N SER A 497 22.88 46.40 -18.13
CA SER A 497 21.89 45.36 -17.84
C SER A 497 22.42 44.01 -18.31
N ARG A 498 23.35 43.42 -17.57
CA ARG A 498 23.89 42.08 -17.88
C ARG A 498 24.41 41.40 -16.62
N VAL A 499 24.00 40.15 -16.40
CA VAL A 499 24.57 39.30 -15.35
C VAL A 499 26.02 38.98 -15.70
N ARG A 500 26.93 39.09 -14.72
CA ARG A 500 28.37 38.88 -14.93
C ARG A 500 28.97 37.83 -14.00
N GLY A 501 28.31 37.46 -12.91
CA GLY A 501 28.81 36.42 -12.03
C GLY A 501 27.87 36.08 -10.88
N ALA A 502 28.28 35.09 -10.10
CA ALA A 502 27.56 34.61 -8.92
C ALA A 502 28.50 33.92 -7.94
N GLU A 503 28.16 33.96 -6.65
CA GLU A 503 28.87 33.24 -5.61
C GLU A 503 27.92 32.69 -4.54
N TYR A 504 28.40 31.67 -3.82
CA TYR A 504 27.73 31.12 -2.65
C TYR A 504 28.67 30.98 -1.45
N TYR A 505 28.10 30.91 -0.24
CA TYR A 505 28.85 30.64 0.99
C TYR A 505 27.95 29.97 2.04
N ASN A 506 28.57 29.35 3.04
CA ASN A 506 27.88 28.61 4.09
C ASN A 506 28.01 29.34 5.44
N ASP A 507 26.89 29.54 6.12
CA ASP A 507 26.71 30.07 7.47
C ASP A 507 27.16 31.52 7.70
N SER A 508 28.44 31.83 7.47
CA SER A 508 29.03 33.15 7.70
C SER A 508 29.43 33.79 6.38
N ASP A 509 29.05 35.06 6.17
CA ASP A 509 29.43 35.82 4.97
C ASP A 509 30.94 36.11 4.97
N PRO A 510 31.71 35.61 3.99
CA PRO A 510 33.15 35.86 3.88
C PRO A 510 33.47 37.28 3.36
N GLY A 511 32.45 38.10 3.08
CA GLY A 511 32.56 39.38 2.42
C GLY A 511 32.36 39.28 0.90
N ILE A 512 31.96 40.40 0.30
CA ILE A 512 31.62 40.51 -1.13
C ILE A 512 32.79 40.04 -2.01
N GLY A 513 32.53 39.09 -2.91
CA GLY A 513 33.52 38.56 -3.85
C GLY A 513 34.48 37.51 -3.27
N ASN A 514 34.33 37.17 -1.98
CA ASN A 514 35.14 36.15 -1.29
C ASN A 514 34.38 34.82 -1.12
N GLY A 515 33.18 34.68 -1.70
CA GLY A 515 32.42 33.45 -1.73
C GLY A 515 33.00 32.43 -2.71
N ILE A 516 32.42 31.25 -2.73
CA ILE A 516 32.73 30.21 -3.71
C ILE A 516 31.98 30.54 -5.01
N SER A 517 32.73 30.71 -6.10
CA SER A 517 32.17 31.07 -7.40
C SER A 517 31.19 30.01 -7.93
N MET A 518 30.08 30.46 -8.50
CA MET A 518 29.13 29.64 -9.24
C MET A 518 29.32 29.84 -10.75
N ALA A 519 28.80 28.93 -11.55
CA ALA A 519 28.83 28.99 -13.02
C ALA A 519 27.44 29.25 -13.59
N ALA A 520 27.35 29.91 -14.75
CA ALA A 520 26.13 29.90 -15.55
C ALA A 520 25.87 28.48 -16.09
N VAL A 521 24.61 28.06 -16.12
CA VAL A 521 24.22 26.69 -16.49
C VAL A 521 24.53 26.37 -17.96
N ASP A 522 24.42 27.38 -18.83
CA ASP A 522 24.80 27.29 -20.24
C ASP A 522 26.29 27.61 -20.50
N GLY A 523 27.04 27.87 -19.43
CA GLY A 523 28.47 28.18 -19.47
C GLY A 523 28.80 29.64 -19.76
N GLN A 524 27.81 30.52 -19.96
CA GLN A 524 28.04 31.94 -20.26
C GLN A 524 27.15 32.84 -19.41
N TYR A 525 27.73 33.89 -18.82
CA TYR A 525 26.95 34.93 -18.15
C TYR A 525 26.50 35.96 -19.20
N ASP A 526 25.40 35.68 -19.90
CA ASP A 526 24.96 36.45 -21.07
C ASP A 526 23.55 37.03 -20.95
N ALA A 527 22.80 36.73 -19.88
CA ALA A 527 21.48 37.30 -19.66
C ALA A 527 21.52 38.83 -19.50
N VAL A 528 20.68 39.53 -20.28
CA VAL A 528 20.57 41.00 -20.33
C VAL A 528 19.14 41.49 -20.11
N ASP A 529 18.98 42.78 -19.83
CA ASP A 529 17.68 43.48 -19.85
C ASP A 529 16.55 42.85 -19.00
N GLY A 530 16.91 42.24 -17.86
CA GLY A 530 15.99 41.60 -16.93
C GLY A 530 15.62 40.17 -17.30
N VAL A 531 16.34 39.54 -18.24
CA VAL A 531 16.28 38.10 -18.46
C VAL A 531 16.98 37.38 -17.31
N TRP A 532 16.43 36.23 -16.91
CA TRP A 532 16.99 35.39 -15.87
C TRP A 532 18.14 34.53 -16.39
N GLU A 533 19.31 34.70 -15.80
CA GLU A 533 20.48 33.83 -15.92
C GLU A 533 20.35 32.66 -14.96
N ASN A 534 20.52 31.42 -15.42
CA ASN A 534 20.48 30.25 -14.53
C ASN A 534 21.90 29.96 -14.02
N ILE A 535 22.05 29.78 -12.71
CA ILE A 535 23.36 29.51 -12.10
C ILE A 535 23.38 28.17 -11.37
N ILE A 536 24.57 27.56 -11.34
CA ILE A 536 24.84 26.27 -10.71
C ILE A 536 26.14 26.29 -9.91
N GLY A 537 26.13 25.62 -8.76
CA GLY A 537 27.29 25.37 -7.91
C GLY A 537 27.16 24.03 -7.20
N THR A 538 28.21 23.60 -6.49
CA THR A 538 28.18 22.33 -5.73
C THR A 538 28.85 22.47 -4.38
N ILE A 539 28.25 21.88 -3.34
CA ILE A 539 28.81 21.71 -2.00
C ILE A 539 29.21 20.25 -1.80
N ASP A 540 30.46 19.99 -1.40
CA ASP A 540 30.86 18.69 -0.86
C ASP A 540 30.64 18.68 0.66
N THR A 541 29.72 17.82 1.12
CA THR A 541 29.38 17.73 2.55
C THR A 541 30.43 16.95 3.37
N SER A 542 31.44 16.34 2.75
CA SER A 542 32.45 15.50 3.41
C SER A 542 33.21 16.20 4.54
N SER A 543 33.48 17.50 4.41
CA SER A 543 34.19 18.30 5.42
C SER A 543 33.25 19.01 6.40
N MET A 544 31.93 18.98 6.16
CA MET A 544 30.98 19.71 6.98
C MET A 544 30.66 18.98 8.30
N THR A 545 30.28 19.73 9.33
CA THR A 545 29.81 19.19 10.62
C THR A 545 28.40 18.59 10.50
N VAL A 546 27.93 17.78 11.46
CA VAL A 546 26.56 17.20 11.46
C VAL A 546 25.62 18.09 12.27
N ARG A 547 24.71 18.80 11.61
CA ARG A 547 23.91 19.95 12.11
C ARG A 547 23.08 20.57 10.97
N THR A 548 22.46 21.72 11.20
CA THR A 548 21.80 22.53 10.17
C THR A 548 22.69 23.69 9.68
N HIS A 549 23.05 23.63 8.38
CA HIS A 549 23.50 24.63 7.40
C HIS A 549 22.55 25.77 7.03
N THR A 550 23.03 27.00 6.90
CA THR A 550 22.44 27.98 5.96
C THR A 550 23.37 28.20 4.76
N VAL A 551 22.87 28.00 3.54
CA VAL A 551 23.60 28.25 2.28
C VAL A 551 23.09 29.54 1.67
N TYR A 552 23.96 30.52 1.45
CA TYR A 552 23.63 31.82 0.85
C TYR A 552 24.16 31.90 -0.58
N VAL A 553 23.41 32.56 -1.46
CA VAL A 553 23.79 32.85 -2.86
C VAL A 553 23.55 34.32 -3.16
N ARG A 554 24.46 34.95 -3.92
CA ARG A 554 24.26 36.30 -4.48
C ARG A 554 24.83 36.41 -5.90
N GLY A 555 24.23 37.28 -6.69
CA GLY A 555 24.57 37.54 -8.09
C GLY A 555 25.26 38.88 -8.30
N MET A 556 26.02 39.02 -9.40
CA MET A 556 26.79 40.20 -9.77
C MET A 556 26.43 40.66 -11.18
N ASP A 557 26.28 41.97 -11.37
CA ASP A 557 26.05 42.59 -12.69
C ASP A 557 27.36 42.96 -13.41
N ILE A 558 27.23 43.49 -14.63
CA ILE A 558 28.38 43.94 -15.42
C ILE A 558 29.13 45.12 -14.80
N GLY A 559 28.42 45.94 -14.00
CA GLY A 559 28.94 47.04 -13.18
C GLY A 559 29.56 46.59 -11.86
N LYS A 560 29.67 45.27 -11.64
CA LYS A 560 30.23 44.61 -10.45
C LYS A 560 29.53 44.96 -9.14
N GLN A 561 28.24 45.28 -9.22
CA GLN A 561 27.36 45.42 -8.06
C GLN A 561 26.74 44.07 -7.70
N TRP A 562 26.63 43.78 -6.41
CA TRP A 562 26.16 42.48 -5.91
C TRP A 562 24.76 42.57 -5.31
N SER A 563 23.93 41.59 -5.60
CA SER A 563 22.60 41.45 -4.99
C SER A 563 22.70 41.24 -3.48
N ALA A 564 21.59 41.50 -2.77
CA ALA A 564 21.42 40.92 -1.43
C ALA A 564 21.48 39.38 -1.51
N PRO A 565 22.02 38.69 -0.49
CA PRO A 565 22.09 37.24 -0.48
C PRO A 565 20.71 36.61 -0.22
N VAL A 566 20.41 35.54 -0.93
CA VAL A 566 19.23 34.67 -0.73
C VAL A 566 19.70 33.35 -0.17
N SER A 567 18.94 32.74 0.74
CA SER A 567 19.37 31.55 1.48
C SER A 567 18.49 30.31 1.29
N ALA A 568 19.10 29.13 1.47
CA ALA A 568 18.45 27.83 1.60
C ALA A 568 19.00 27.06 2.82
N THR A 569 18.24 26.09 3.33
CA THR A 569 18.59 25.33 4.55
C THR A 569 19.15 23.95 4.20
N LEU A 570 20.33 23.59 4.74
CA LEU A 570 20.99 22.30 4.51
C LEU A 570 21.26 21.56 5.82
N THR A 571 20.49 20.53 6.13
CA THR A 571 20.76 19.63 7.27
C THR A 571 21.70 18.52 6.85
N VAL A 572 22.89 18.45 7.47
CA VAL A 572 23.83 17.35 7.26
C VAL A 572 23.65 16.33 8.38
N THR A 573 23.33 15.09 8.02
CA THR A 573 23.08 13.97 8.95
C THR A 573 24.25 12.98 8.98
N GLN A 574 24.31 12.16 10.03
CA GLN A 574 25.30 11.08 10.11
C GLN A 574 24.98 10.00 9.07
N PRO A 575 25.95 9.57 8.22
CA PRO A 575 25.73 8.47 7.29
C PRO A 575 25.46 7.14 8.00
N ALA A 576 24.48 6.40 7.48
CA ALA A 576 24.02 5.13 8.01
C ALA A 576 24.02 4.03 6.92
N GLY A 577 24.06 2.77 7.35
CA GLY A 577 23.75 1.59 6.56
C GLY A 577 22.59 0.82 7.19
N PHE A 578 22.22 -0.32 6.61
CA PHE A 578 21.08 -1.11 7.07
C PHE A 578 21.49 -2.52 7.52
N ILE A 579 20.91 -2.99 8.62
CA ILE A 579 20.80 -4.42 8.91
C ILE A 579 19.36 -4.83 8.66
N ASN A 580 19.15 -5.64 7.64
CA ASN A 580 17.87 -6.23 7.32
C ASN A 580 17.90 -7.72 7.60
N GLY A 581 16.74 -8.33 7.75
CA GLY A 581 16.65 -9.78 7.89
C GLY A 581 15.24 -10.21 8.23
N THR A 582 15.10 -11.52 8.45
CA THR A 582 13.86 -12.10 8.94
C THR A 582 14.08 -12.79 10.29
N VAL A 583 13.18 -12.55 11.24
CA VAL A 583 13.08 -13.37 12.45
C VAL A 583 12.11 -14.51 12.17
N LYS A 584 12.56 -15.76 12.29
CA LYS A 584 11.80 -16.94 11.86
C LYS A 584 11.80 -18.09 12.86
N GLU A 585 10.77 -18.92 12.78
CA GLU A 585 10.70 -20.27 13.35
C GLU A 585 10.67 -21.27 12.18
N GLY A 586 11.78 -21.96 11.95
CA GLY A 586 11.93 -22.78 10.75
C GLY A 586 11.84 -21.93 9.48
N LEU A 587 10.80 -22.15 8.67
CA LEU A 587 10.53 -21.39 7.43
C LEU A 587 9.50 -20.27 7.60
N ASN A 588 8.87 -20.15 8.77
CA ASN A 588 7.80 -19.18 9.01
C ASN A 588 8.34 -17.91 9.68
N GLY A 589 7.98 -16.74 9.16
CA GLY A 589 8.28 -15.46 9.78
C GLY A 589 7.53 -15.26 11.10
N ILE A 590 8.18 -14.65 12.08
CA ILE A 590 7.58 -14.34 13.40
C ILE A 590 7.20 -12.86 13.43
N PRO A 591 5.90 -12.51 13.46
CA PRO A 591 5.46 -11.12 13.46
C PRO A 591 5.52 -10.45 14.84
N GLY A 592 5.90 -9.17 14.86
CA GLY A 592 6.04 -8.35 16.06
C GLY A 592 7.09 -8.85 17.06
N ALA A 593 8.11 -9.58 16.60
CA ALA A 593 9.31 -9.84 17.38
C ALA A 593 10.17 -8.57 17.42
N THR A 594 10.83 -8.31 18.54
CA THR A 594 11.71 -7.16 18.70
C THR A 594 13.14 -7.57 18.40
N VAL A 595 13.84 -6.80 17.56
CA VAL A 595 15.28 -6.95 17.31
C VAL A 595 15.99 -5.72 17.84
N THR A 596 16.91 -5.93 18.78
CA THR A 596 17.62 -4.87 19.50
C THR A 596 19.13 -5.04 19.35
N THR A 597 19.85 -3.92 19.20
CA THR A 597 21.31 -3.88 19.18
C THR A 597 21.89 -3.64 20.58
N ASN A 598 23.18 -3.91 20.78
CA ASN A 598 23.93 -3.52 21.99
C ASN A 598 23.97 -2.00 22.28
N THR A 599 23.58 -1.17 21.31
CA THR A 599 23.52 0.29 21.45
C THR A 599 22.14 0.81 21.83
N GLY A 600 21.16 -0.09 22.06
CA GLY A 600 19.79 0.25 22.41
C GLY A 600 18.87 0.54 21.22
N ASN A 601 19.40 0.64 19.99
CA ASN A 601 18.56 0.74 18.78
C ASN A 601 17.74 -0.54 18.60
N SER A 602 16.44 -0.41 18.38
CA SER A 602 15.51 -1.54 18.24
C SER A 602 14.47 -1.33 17.14
N THR A 603 13.96 -2.42 16.58
CA THR A 603 12.85 -2.43 15.62
C THR A 603 11.96 -3.66 15.83
N GLY A 604 10.70 -3.59 15.39
CA GLY A 604 9.77 -4.72 15.39
C GLY A 604 9.72 -5.39 14.02
N THR A 605 9.41 -6.68 13.98
CA THR A 605 9.18 -7.39 12.71
C THR A 605 7.77 -7.18 12.18
N ASP A 606 7.63 -7.17 10.85
CA ASP A 606 6.34 -7.14 10.17
C ASP A 606 5.65 -8.51 10.11
N ASN A 607 4.53 -8.61 9.37
CA ASN A 607 3.76 -9.85 9.22
C ASN A 607 4.54 -11.02 8.58
N SER A 608 5.61 -10.72 7.84
CA SER A 608 6.49 -11.71 7.23
C SER A 608 7.69 -12.06 8.11
N GLY A 609 7.80 -11.46 9.29
CA GLY A 609 8.98 -11.56 10.16
C GLY A 609 10.13 -10.66 9.72
N PHE A 610 9.96 -9.79 8.73
CA PHE A 610 11.02 -8.92 8.24
C PHE A 610 11.27 -7.76 9.21
N TYR A 611 12.55 -7.42 9.40
CA TYR A 611 12.97 -6.24 10.14
C TYR A 611 14.06 -5.46 9.39
N SER A 612 14.17 -4.16 9.71
CA SER A 612 15.21 -3.28 9.19
C SER A 612 15.67 -2.29 10.27
N LEU A 613 16.99 -2.19 10.47
CA LEU A 613 17.66 -1.24 11.36
C LEU A 613 18.57 -0.33 10.54
N SER A 614 18.32 0.98 10.56
CA SER A 614 19.24 1.99 10.02
C SER A 614 20.23 2.41 11.11
N LEU A 615 21.51 2.13 10.90
CA LEU A 615 22.56 2.27 11.90
C LEU A 615 23.80 2.96 11.30
N PRO A 616 24.51 3.80 12.06
CA PRO A 616 25.84 4.28 11.67
C PRO A 616 26.80 3.14 11.31
N SER A 617 27.88 3.46 10.59
CA SER A 617 28.92 2.46 10.34
C SER A 617 29.53 1.98 11.67
N GLY A 618 29.59 0.67 11.87
CA GLY A 618 30.01 0.07 13.13
C GLY A 618 29.76 -1.42 13.16
N THR A 619 30.12 -2.07 14.27
CA THR A 619 29.82 -3.49 14.49
C THR A 619 28.82 -3.63 15.61
N TYR A 620 27.71 -4.33 15.34
CA TYR A 620 26.57 -4.45 16.25
C TYR A 620 26.31 -5.91 16.58
N THR A 621 26.01 -6.19 17.84
CA THR A 621 25.45 -7.49 18.24
C THR A 621 23.94 -7.35 18.31
N LEU A 622 23.21 -8.31 17.72
CA LEU A 622 21.76 -8.32 17.71
C LEU A 622 21.24 -9.26 18.81
N THR A 623 20.07 -8.91 19.37
CA THR A 623 19.26 -9.77 20.21
C THR A 623 17.84 -9.70 19.69
N ALA A 624 17.25 -10.85 19.35
CA ALA A 624 15.83 -10.91 19.00
C ALA A 624 15.02 -11.58 20.10
N SER A 625 13.84 -11.05 20.41
CA SER A 625 12.92 -11.60 21.40
C SER A 625 11.46 -11.47 20.97
N LYS A 626 10.66 -12.44 21.40
CA LYS A 626 9.20 -12.43 21.32
C LYS A 626 8.69 -13.15 22.57
N ASP A 627 8.69 -12.42 23.68
CA ASP A 627 8.22 -12.95 24.94
C ASP A 627 6.69 -12.89 25.03
N PRO A 628 6.08 -13.90 25.67
CA PRO A 628 6.69 -15.06 26.29
C PRO A 628 6.92 -16.27 25.36
N GLU A 629 6.43 -16.24 24.12
CA GLU A 629 6.27 -17.44 23.28
C GLU A 629 7.59 -18.07 22.81
N PHE A 630 8.67 -17.28 22.70
CA PHE A 630 9.97 -17.71 22.18
C PHE A 630 11.11 -17.44 23.15
N ASN A 631 12.15 -18.27 23.11
CA ASN A 631 13.41 -17.96 23.77
C ASN A 631 14.11 -16.83 23.01
N ALA A 632 14.61 -15.83 23.72
CA ALA A 632 15.44 -14.79 23.13
C ALA A 632 16.72 -15.40 22.54
N ASN A 633 17.14 -14.93 21.35
CA ASN A 633 18.38 -15.39 20.73
C ASN A 633 19.46 -14.33 20.89
N ASN A 634 20.46 -14.63 21.71
CA ASN A 634 21.64 -13.81 22.00
C ASN A 634 22.93 -14.37 21.38
N THR A 635 22.82 -15.39 20.53
CA THR A 635 23.98 -16.07 19.91
C THR A 635 24.28 -15.59 18.49
N ILE A 636 23.68 -14.47 18.09
CA ILE A 636 23.82 -13.91 16.74
C ILE A 636 25.25 -13.33 16.59
N PRO A 637 26.02 -13.76 15.58
CA PRO A 637 27.33 -13.19 15.32
C PRO A 637 27.27 -11.67 15.14
N PRO A 638 28.30 -10.91 15.57
CA PRO A 638 28.33 -9.47 15.34
C PRO A 638 28.23 -9.13 13.83
N VAL A 639 27.40 -8.15 13.50
CA VAL A 639 27.16 -7.68 12.14
C VAL A 639 27.85 -6.33 11.94
N THR A 640 28.75 -6.26 10.95
CA THR A 640 29.42 -5.02 10.57
C THR A 640 28.61 -4.27 9.52
N VAL A 641 28.16 -3.07 9.88
CA VAL A 641 27.46 -2.11 9.01
C VAL A 641 28.46 -1.15 8.40
N THR A 642 28.38 -0.99 7.09
CA THR A 642 29.10 0.04 6.32
C THR A 642 28.08 1.03 5.74
N VAL A 643 28.49 2.28 5.55
CA VAL A 643 27.64 3.34 4.99
C VAL A 643 27.04 2.89 3.65
N ASP A 644 25.76 3.21 3.43
CA ASP A 644 24.99 2.93 2.20
C ASP A 644 24.90 1.44 1.81
N ALA A 645 25.33 0.53 2.68
CA ALA A 645 25.24 -0.90 2.46
C ALA A 645 24.09 -1.50 3.28
N THR A 646 23.45 -2.52 2.72
CA THR A 646 22.52 -3.38 3.44
C THR A 646 23.20 -4.71 3.75
N LYS A 647 23.20 -5.10 5.02
CA LYS A 647 23.58 -6.44 5.47
C LYS A 647 22.33 -7.24 5.77
N ILE A 648 22.29 -8.47 5.27
CA ILE A 648 21.20 -9.41 5.58
C ILE A 648 21.66 -10.31 6.72
N GLN A 649 20.89 -10.35 7.79
CA GLN A 649 21.09 -11.22 8.94
C GLN A 649 19.75 -11.82 9.34
N ASP A 650 19.48 -13.06 8.94
CA ASP A 650 18.32 -13.78 9.46
C ASP A 650 18.58 -14.25 10.89
N ILE A 651 17.51 -14.30 11.69
CA ILE A 651 17.54 -14.71 13.08
C ILE A 651 16.51 -15.83 13.27
N VAL A 652 16.93 -16.94 13.85
CA VAL A 652 16.01 -18.03 14.21
C VAL A 652 15.71 -17.96 15.69
N LEU A 653 14.43 -17.98 16.06
CA LEU A 653 13.99 -18.16 17.45
C LEU A 653 13.42 -19.56 17.65
N THR A 654 13.64 -20.11 18.85
CA THR A 654 13.05 -21.39 19.25
C THR A 654 11.84 -21.14 20.15
N ARG A 655 10.70 -21.75 19.84
CA ARG A 655 9.49 -21.62 20.65
C ARG A 655 9.67 -22.30 22.01
N LYS A 656 9.15 -21.66 23.08
CA LYS A 656 9.11 -22.26 24.41
C LYS A 656 8.08 -23.39 24.45
N SER A 657 8.34 -24.43 25.23
CA SER A 657 7.34 -25.48 25.47
C SER A 657 6.07 -24.88 26.08
N VAL A 658 4.90 -25.39 25.72
CA VAL A 658 3.61 -24.92 26.23
C VAL A 658 3.04 -25.97 27.17
N TYR A 659 2.55 -25.53 28.34
CA TYR A 659 2.03 -26.40 29.39
C TYR A 659 0.64 -25.95 29.83
N ALA A 660 -0.19 -26.87 30.28
CA ALA A 660 -1.50 -26.54 30.85
C ALA A 660 -1.31 -25.95 32.27
N LEU A 661 -1.80 -24.72 32.48
CA LEU A 661 -2.03 -24.13 33.79
C LEU A 661 -3.52 -24.26 34.10
N SER A 662 -3.85 -25.11 35.07
CA SER A 662 -5.22 -25.42 35.47
C SER A 662 -5.41 -25.28 36.97
N GLY A 663 -6.63 -25.25 37.45
CA GLY A 663 -6.91 -25.27 38.88
C GLY A 663 -8.35 -24.87 39.15
N ARG A 664 -8.64 -24.54 40.41
CA ARG A 664 -9.96 -24.14 40.86
C ARG A 664 -9.91 -22.80 41.61
N VAL A 665 -10.90 -21.96 41.39
CA VAL A 665 -11.12 -20.71 42.13
C VAL A 665 -12.28 -20.89 43.10
N THR A 666 -12.00 -20.77 44.40
CA THR A 666 -12.98 -21.01 45.48
C THR A 666 -13.18 -19.80 46.37
N ASN A 667 -14.38 -19.65 46.92
CA ASN A 667 -14.68 -18.66 47.94
C ASN A 667 -14.06 -19.06 49.28
N ALA A 668 -13.29 -18.15 49.89
CA ALA A 668 -12.58 -18.38 51.16
C ALA A 668 -13.51 -18.72 52.34
N THR A 669 -14.74 -18.20 52.33
CA THR A 669 -15.73 -18.38 53.40
C THR A 669 -16.56 -19.63 53.20
N SER A 670 -17.06 -19.90 51.99
CA SER A 670 -17.98 -21.02 51.73
C SER A 670 -17.29 -22.28 51.21
N GLY A 671 -16.05 -22.19 50.71
CA GLY A 671 -15.34 -23.28 50.05
C GLY A 671 -15.91 -23.67 48.67
N LEU A 672 -17.00 -23.03 48.23
CA LEU A 672 -17.63 -23.31 46.93
C LEU A 672 -16.84 -22.68 45.78
N GLY A 673 -16.92 -23.31 44.61
CA GLY A 673 -16.37 -22.77 43.37
C GLY A 673 -17.04 -21.46 42.97
N ILE A 674 -16.25 -20.52 42.47
CA ILE A 674 -16.75 -19.23 42.00
C ILE A 674 -16.92 -19.31 40.48
N ASN A 675 -18.18 -19.27 40.00
CA ASN A 675 -18.48 -19.27 38.57
C ASN A 675 -18.07 -17.95 37.90
N GLY A 676 -17.41 -18.03 36.75
CA GLY A 676 -17.05 -16.85 35.96
C GLY A 676 -15.96 -15.96 36.58
N ALA A 677 -15.26 -16.43 37.62
CA ALA A 677 -13.99 -15.83 38.05
C ALA A 677 -12.98 -15.84 36.89
N LEU A 678 -12.33 -14.71 36.65
CA LEU A 678 -11.33 -14.51 35.61
C LEU A 678 -9.94 -14.84 36.16
N VAL A 679 -9.27 -15.82 35.57
CA VAL A 679 -7.85 -16.11 35.82
C VAL A 679 -7.03 -15.57 34.65
N LYS A 680 -6.08 -14.66 34.90
CA LYS A 680 -5.27 -14.00 33.86
C LYS A 680 -3.79 -13.99 34.21
N LEU A 681 -2.94 -13.89 33.19
CA LEU A 681 -1.53 -13.54 33.36
C LEU A 681 -1.42 -12.01 33.36
N ASP A 682 -0.88 -11.39 34.39
CA ASP A 682 -0.98 -9.92 34.54
C ASP A 682 -0.21 -9.14 33.47
N ALA A 683 0.91 -9.69 32.99
CA ALA A 683 1.74 -9.09 31.95
C ALA A 683 1.48 -9.66 30.55
N TYR A 684 0.51 -10.57 30.39
CA TYR A 684 0.27 -11.29 29.13
C TYR A 684 -1.23 -11.51 28.90
N PRO A 685 -1.78 -11.19 27.71
CA PRO A 685 -3.22 -11.15 27.46
C PRO A 685 -3.87 -12.54 27.30
N GLN A 686 -3.42 -13.52 28.08
CA GLN A 686 -4.03 -14.83 28.15
C GLN A 686 -4.81 -14.96 29.45
N TYR A 687 -6.07 -15.36 29.31
CA TYR A 687 -6.99 -15.50 30.43
C TYR A 687 -7.95 -16.67 30.21
N ASN A 688 -8.56 -17.13 31.29
CA ASN A 688 -9.62 -18.13 31.29
C ASN A 688 -10.69 -17.76 32.31
N ALA A 689 -11.96 -17.93 31.95
CA ALA A 689 -13.06 -17.79 32.88
C ALA A 689 -13.40 -19.17 33.46
N THR A 690 -13.62 -19.21 34.76
CA THR A 690 -13.94 -20.45 35.49
C THR A 690 -15.34 -20.96 35.18
N THR A 691 -15.52 -22.28 35.27
CA THR A 691 -16.83 -22.94 35.15
C THR A 691 -17.70 -22.74 36.40
N LEU A 692 -18.93 -23.26 36.39
CA LEU A 692 -19.82 -23.28 37.58
C LEU A 692 -19.17 -23.90 38.83
N SER A 693 -18.27 -24.87 38.63
CA SER A 693 -17.56 -25.53 39.71
C SER A 693 -16.31 -24.75 40.14
N GLY A 694 -15.96 -23.65 39.48
CA GLY A 694 -14.77 -22.83 39.75
C GLY A 694 -13.53 -23.30 39.00
N ASP A 695 -13.61 -24.30 38.12
CA ASP A 695 -12.44 -24.85 37.44
C ASP A 695 -12.00 -23.96 36.27
N TYR A 696 -10.69 -23.79 36.07
CA TYR A 696 -10.09 -23.10 34.92
C TYR A 696 -8.95 -23.94 34.32
N SER A 697 -8.65 -23.71 33.04
CA SER A 697 -7.49 -24.30 32.35
C SER A 697 -7.07 -23.46 31.15
N MET A 698 -5.76 -23.22 31.00
CA MET A 698 -5.18 -22.46 29.89
C MET A 698 -3.78 -22.95 29.50
N ASN A 699 -3.40 -22.80 28.23
CA ASN A 699 -2.12 -23.28 27.69
C ASN A 699 -1.05 -22.18 27.72
N VAL A 700 -0.10 -22.25 28.64
CA VAL A 700 0.86 -21.17 28.89
C VAL A 700 2.27 -21.59 28.44
N PRO A 701 3.02 -20.75 27.71
CA PRO A 701 4.44 -21.00 27.43
C PRO A 701 5.25 -21.19 28.72
N ALA A 702 6.40 -21.86 28.63
CA ALA A 702 7.25 -22.09 29.78
C ALA A 702 7.81 -20.75 30.30
N GLY A 703 7.68 -20.50 31.60
CA GLY A 703 8.10 -19.24 32.20
C GLY A 703 7.60 -19.05 33.63
N THR A 704 7.94 -17.90 34.21
CA THR A 704 7.43 -17.48 35.52
C THR A 704 6.51 -16.28 35.32
N TYR A 705 5.28 -16.39 35.80
CA TYR A 705 4.22 -15.42 35.55
C TYR A 705 3.59 -14.96 36.86
N GLN A 706 3.17 -13.70 36.93
CA GLN A 706 2.14 -13.30 37.89
C GLN A 706 0.78 -13.70 37.32
N VAL A 707 0.08 -14.56 38.04
CA VAL A 707 -1.25 -15.05 37.68
C VAL A 707 -2.23 -14.51 38.70
N SER A 708 -3.25 -13.80 38.22
CA SER A 708 -4.29 -13.25 39.07
C SER A 708 -5.63 -13.90 38.82
N ALA A 709 -6.34 -14.20 39.91
CA ALA A 709 -7.72 -14.66 39.91
C ALA A 709 -8.61 -13.58 40.52
N SER A 710 -9.66 -13.17 39.79
CA SER A 710 -10.59 -12.14 40.23
C SER A 710 -12.04 -12.50 39.92
N ALA A 711 -12.96 -12.04 40.76
CA ALA A 711 -14.39 -12.20 40.58
C ALA A 711 -15.13 -11.01 41.22
N SER A 712 -16.30 -10.65 40.68
CA SER A 712 -17.11 -9.57 41.26
C SER A 712 -17.49 -9.90 42.72
N GLY A 713 -17.31 -8.95 43.61
CA GLY A 713 -17.54 -9.14 45.04
C GLY A 713 -16.42 -9.90 45.77
N TYR A 714 -15.26 -10.13 45.14
CA TYR A 714 -14.10 -10.79 45.73
C TYR A 714 -12.82 -9.96 45.59
N ALA A 715 -11.95 -10.01 46.61
CA ALA A 715 -10.60 -9.46 46.51
C ALA A 715 -9.79 -10.30 45.51
N THR A 716 -9.01 -9.64 44.65
CA THR A 716 -8.16 -10.32 43.67
C THR A 716 -7.00 -11.00 44.37
N ASN A 717 -6.72 -12.25 43.99
CA ASN A 717 -5.58 -13.00 44.47
C ASN A 717 -4.54 -13.06 43.35
N VAL A 718 -3.34 -12.54 43.59
CA VAL A 718 -2.21 -12.57 42.65
C VAL A 718 -1.14 -13.50 43.21
N THR A 719 -0.69 -14.46 42.41
CA THR A 719 0.35 -15.42 42.78
C THR A 719 1.38 -15.56 41.67
N THR A 720 2.65 -15.65 42.06
CA THR A 720 3.74 -15.97 41.13
C THR A 720 3.77 -17.47 40.86
N VAL A 721 3.59 -17.88 39.60
CA VAL A 721 3.56 -19.27 39.18
C VAL A 721 4.71 -19.54 38.20
N ALA A 722 5.56 -20.51 38.54
CA ALA A 722 6.53 -21.07 37.61
C ALA A 722 5.89 -22.23 36.82
N VAL A 723 5.72 -22.02 35.53
CA VAL A 723 5.15 -22.98 34.58
C VAL A 723 6.30 -23.64 33.80
N ASN A 724 6.77 -24.78 34.29
CA ASN A 724 7.82 -25.59 33.65
C ASN A 724 7.36 -27.02 33.32
N SER A 725 6.13 -27.35 33.68
CA SER A 725 5.37 -28.56 33.37
C SER A 725 3.88 -28.20 33.43
N ASN A 726 2.99 -29.15 33.08
CA ASN A 726 1.57 -28.98 33.43
C ASN A 726 1.46 -28.70 34.93
N LYS A 727 0.76 -27.62 35.29
CA LYS A 727 0.73 -27.07 36.64
C LYS A 727 -0.71 -26.92 37.09
N ASN A 728 -1.02 -27.52 38.24
CA ASN A 728 -2.26 -27.24 38.95
C ASN A 728 -1.99 -26.11 39.97
N GLN A 729 -2.77 -25.03 39.91
CA GLN A 729 -2.69 -23.88 40.80
C GLN A 729 -4.11 -23.47 41.22
N ASP A 730 -4.49 -23.74 42.46
CA ASP A 730 -5.76 -23.26 42.99
C ASP A 730 -5.65 -21.82 43.49
N PHE A 731 -6.77 -21.10 43.44
CA PHE A 731 -6.92 -19.76 44.01
C PHE A 731 -8.07 -19.75 44.99
N THR A 732 -7.85 -19.15 46.15
CA THR A 732 -8.91 -18.85 47.10
C THR A 732 -9.14 -17.34 47.10
N LEU A 733 -10.37 -16.94 46.79
CA LEU A 733 -10.76 -15.53 46.81
C LEU A 733 -11.59 -15.24 48.05
N THR A 734 -11.17 -14.24 48.80
CA THR A 734 -11.93 -13.71 49.93
C THR A 734 -12.98 -12.74 49.41
N PRO A 735 -14.24 -12.81 49.84
CA PRO A 735 -15.22 -11.77 49.53
C PRO A 735 -14.62 -10.38 49.78
N SER A 736 -14.66 -9.52 48.77
CA SER A 736 -14.18 -8.14 48.84
C SER A 736 -15.07 -7.41 49.82
N SER A 737 -14.44 -6.68 50.75
CA SER A 737 -15.14 -5.82 51.69
C SER A 737 -15.67 -4.52 51.07
N GLY A 738 -15.83 -4.45 49.74
CA GLY A 738 -16.66 -3.42 49.12
C GLY A 738 -16.20 -2.88 47.76
N ILE A 739 -16.95 -1.91 47.26
CA ILE A 739 -16.58 -0.99 46.18
C ILE A 739 -15.93 0.24 46.80
N PHE A 740 -14.78 0.63 46.28
CA PHE A 740 -13.95 1.71 46.77
C PHE A 740 -14.13 2.97 45.92
N ILE A 741 -14.31 4.09 46.60
CA ILE A 741 -14.60 5.40 46.04
C ILE A 741 -13.47 6.35 46.47
N PRO A 742 -12.50 6.64 45.58
CA PRO A 742 -11.27 7.34 45.96
C PRO A 742 -11.47 8.83 46.27
N TRP A 743 -12.57 9.43 45.83
CA TRP A 743 -12.85 10.83 46.10
C TRP A 743 -14.32 11.17 46.25
N ILE A 744 -14.66 11.81 47.35
CA ILE A 744 -15.92 12.52 47.59
C ILE A 744 -15.63 13.87 48.22
N ALA A 745 -16.51 14.84 47.98
CA ALA A 745 -16.43 16.17 48.56
C ALA A 745 -17.40 16.29 49.74
N TYR A 746 -16.87 16.73 50.88
CA TYR A 746 -17.65 17.09 52.06
C TYR A 746 -17.93 18.59 52.15
N SER A 747 -17.22 19.42 51.36
CA SER A 747 -17.52 20.84 51.19
C SER A 747 -18.83 21.01 50.42
N GLN A 748 -19.94 21.12 51.16
CA GLN A 748 -21.24 21.50 50.59
C GLN A 748 -21.31 22.99 50.22
N THR A 749 -20.20 23.72 50.10
CA THR A 749 -20.18 25.07 49.54
C THR A 749 -19.69 25.08 48.10
N ASP A 750 -18.83 24.13 47.72
CA ASP A 750 -18.09 24.21 46.45
C ASP A 750 -18.39 23.04 45.51
N TRP A 751 -18.74 21.85 46.04
CA TRP A 751 -18.95 20.63 45.24
C TRP A 751 -20.15 19.81 45.71
N TYR A 752 -20.76 19.08 44.77
CA TYR A 752 -21.73 18.01 45.01
C TYR A 752 -21.15 16.69 44.49
N THR A 753 -21.12 15.67 45.36
CA THR A 753 -20.56 14.34 45.04
C THR A 753 -21.49 13.18 45.39
N PRO A 754 -22.71 13.09 44.81
CA PRO A 754 -23.61 11.97 45.07
C PRO A 754 -22.99 10.64 44.61
N ILE A 755 -23.11 9.63 45.46
CA ILE A 755 -22.73 8.24 45.18
C ILE A 755 -24.00 7.48 44.81
N GLN A 756 -24.15 7.10 43.54
CA GLN A 756 -25.26 6.27 43.07
C GLN A 756 -24.86 4.81 43.14
N VAL A 757 -25.68 3.97 43.77
CA VAL A 757 -25.45 2.52 43.87
C VAL A 757 -26.64 1.78 43.29
N GLN A 758 -26.40 0.92 42.30
CA GLN A 758 -27.42 0.07 41.69
C GLN A 758 -27.20 -1.39 42.10
N ASN A 759 -28.29 -2.06 42.52
CA ASN A 759 -28.27 -3.49 42.75
C ASN A 759 -28.49 -4.24 41.43
N ILE A 760 -27.47 -4.97 41.01
CA ILE A 760 -27.50 -5.83 39.81
C ILE A 760 -27.65 -7.31 40.16
N GLY A 761 -27.83 -7.63 41.44
CA GLY A 761 -28.15 -8.95 41.94
C GLY A 761 -29.61 -9.35 41.75
N ALA A 762 -29.89 -10.63 41.92
CA ALA A 762 -31.22 -11.21 41.74
C ALA A 762 -32.14 -11.08 42.97
N SER A 763 -31.63 -10.57 44.09
CA SER A 763 -32.37 -10.41 45.36
C SER A 763 -32.15 -9.02 45.94
N ALA A 764 -32.98 -8.61 46.92
CA ALA A 764 -32.78 -7.35 47.62
C ALA A 764 -31.39 -7.32 48.28
N SER A 765 -30.69 -6.20 48.16
CA SER A 765 -29.34 -6.00 48.70
C SER A 765 -29.39 -5.01 49.84
N ASP A 766 -28.87 -5.39 51.00
CA ASP A 766 -28.53 -4.44 52.05
C ASP A 766 -27.18 -3.83 51.70
N VAL A 767 -27.16 -2.52 51.52
CA VAL A 767 -26.00 -1.74 51.10
C VAL A 767 -25.60 -0.79 52.24
N SER A 768 -24.30 -0.72 52.52
CA SER A 768 -23.71 0.17 53.50
C SER A 768 -22.57 0.96 52.87
N VAL A 769 -22.67 2.30 52.90
CA VAL A 769 -21.68 3.25 52.38
C VAL A 769 -21.00 3.94 53.55
N SER A 770 -19.78 3.50 53.87
CA SER A 770 -18.92 4.10 54.89
C SER A 770 -18.02 5.15 54.26
N MET A 771 -18.07 6.39 54.76
CA MET A 771 -17.35 7.53 54.20
C MET A 771 -16.31 8.05 55.20
N TYR A 772 -15.10 8.31 54.74
CA TYR A 772 -13.92 8.68 55.54
C TYR A 772 -13.37 10.04 55.13
N ASP A 773 -12.90 10.84 56.10
CA ASP A 773 -12.21 12.11 55.87
C ASP A 773 -10.76 11.90 55.37
N GLN A 774 -10.10 12.96 54.91
CA GLN A 774 -8.71 12.89 54.42
C GLN A 774 -7.69 12.54 55.51
N ASN A 775 -8.03 12.74 56.78
CA ASN A 775 -7.19 12.33 57.92
C ASN A 775 -7.39 10.85 58.27
N GLY A 776 -8.34 10.18 57.63
CA GLY A 776 -8.65 8.77 57.81
C GLY A 776 -9.69 8.46 58.88
N ASN A 777 -10.41 9.46 59.39
CA ASN A 777 -11.50 9.25 60.33
C ASN A 777 -12.78 8.87 59.59
N LEU A 778 -13.53 7.89 60.11
CA LEU A 778 -14.87 7.59 59.63
C LEU A 778 -15.81 8.77 59.95
N VAL A 779 -16.41 9.38 58.92
CA VAL A 779 -17.35 10.49 59.06
C VAL A 779 -18.77 9.98 59.29
N VAL A 780 -19.24 9.07 58.42
CA VAL A 780 -20.59 8.50 58.51
C VAL A 780 -20.64 7.14 57.82
N THR A 781 -21.57 6.28 58.25
CA THR A 781 -22.03 5.14 57.45
C THR A 781 -23.52 5.32 57.14
N GLN A 782 -23.86 5.34 55.86
CA GLN A 782 -25.24 5.38 55.39
C GLN A 782 -25.66 4.01 54.88
N THR A 783 -26.90 3.58 55.13
CA THR A 783 -27.39 2.25 54.75
C THR A 783 -28.71 2.34 53.99
N ALA A 784 -28.92 1.45 53.02
CA ALA A 784 -30.21 1.29 52.34
C ALA A 784 -30.41 -0.15 51.87
N THR A 785 -31.66 -0.62 51.84
CA THR A 785 -32.04 -1.86 51.15
C THR A 785 -32.47 -1.54 49.73
N ILE A 786 -31.70 -2.01 48.75
CA ILE A 786 -31.90 -1.73 47.32
C ILE A 786 -32.49 -2.97 46.64
N GLN A 787 -33.65 -2.82 46.02
CA GLN A 787 -34.33 -3.91 45.31
C GLN A 787 -33.58 -4.31 44.02
N PRO A 788 -33.75 -5.54 43.50
CA PRO A 788 -33.14 -5.96 42.24
C PRO A 788 -33.41 -4.97 41.10
N ASN A 789 -32.36 -4.65 40.33
CA ASN A 789 -32.37 -3.71 39.21
C ASN A 789 -32.65 -2.24 39.56
N THR A 790 -32.84 -1.88 40.83
CA THR A 790 -33.05 -0.49 41.27
C THR A 790 -31.78 0.14 41.84
N ALA A 791 -31.79 1.46 42.03
CA ALA A 791 -30.66 2.23 42.56
C ALA A 791 -31.07 3.10 43.75
N SER A 792 -30.10 3.48 44.57
CA SER A 792 -30.20 4.49 45.63
C SER A 792 -29.06 5.48 45.55
N VAL A 793 -29.28 6.70 46.03
CA VAL A 793 -28.28 7.77 46.01
C VAL A 793 -27.89 8.13 47.44
N PHE A 794 -26.60 8.09 47.72
CA PHE A 794 -26.01 8.43 49.01
C PHE A 794 -25.26 9.75 48.90
N TRP A 795 -25.61 10.70 49.76
CA TRP A 795 -25.07 12.06 49.72
C TRP A 795 -24.05 12.27 50.83
N PRO A 796 -22.81 12.65 50.53
CA PRO A 796 -21.83 12.98 51.56
C PRO A 796 -22.33 14.11 52.49
N PRO A 797 -22.23 13.95 53.83
CA PRO A 797 -22.58 15.01 54.78
C PRO A 797 -21.55 16.15 54.77
N VAL A 798 -21.67 17.11 55.68
CA VAL A 798 -20.56 18.04 55.97
C VAL A 798 -19.52 17.33 56.83
N GLY A 799 -18.24 17.47 56.50
CA GLY A 799 -17.11 16.80 57.14
C GLY A 799 -16.03 17.77 57.65
N SER A 800 -15.09 17.24 58.42
CA SER A 800 -13.94 17.95 59.00
C SER A 800 -12.89 18.39 57.98
N THR A 801 -12.83 17.71 56.82
CA THR A 801 -11.94 18.03 55.68
C THR A 801 -12.78 18.34 54.44
N ALA A 802 -12.18 19.00 53.45
CA ALA A 802 -12.89 19.40 52.23
C ALA A 802 -13.36 18.21 51.37
N GLY A 803 -12.63 17.09 51.41
CA GLY A 803 -13.00 15.84 50.75
C GLY A 803 -12.53 14.61 51.52
N GLY A 804 -12.73 13.44 50.93
CA GLY A 804 -12.50 12.15 51.56
C GLY A 804 -12.71 10.98 50.60
N SER A 805 -12.89 9.78 51.14
CA SER A 805 -13.14 8.55 50.38
C SER A 805 -14.38 7.81 50.89
N ALA A 806 -14.87 6.81 50.15
CA ALA A 806 -15.91 5.91 50.64
C ALA A 806 -15.63 4.44 50.30
N VAL A 807 -16.29 3.57 51.06
CA VAL A 807 -16.30 2.11 50.88
C VAL A 807 -17.73 1.62 50.97
N ILE A 808 -18.17 0.89 49.95
CA ILE A 808 -19.54 0.38 49.80
C ILE A 808 -19.52 -1.13 50.01
N THR A 809 -20.14 -1.63 51.08
CA THR A 809 -20.41 -3.06 51.25
C THR A 809 -21.84 -3.39 50.85
N SER A 810 -22.07 -4.61 50.37
CA SER A 810 -23.39 -5.05 49.94
C SER A 810 -23.57 -6.55 50.13
N THR A 811 -24.82 -6.98 50.36
CA THR A 811 -25.18 -8.42 50.42
C THR A 811 -25.44 -9.05 49.05
N GLN A 812 -25.51 -8.26 47.98
CA GLN A 812 -25.58 -8.70 46.58
C GLN A 812 -24.55 -7.96 45.72
N ASN A 813 -24.45 -8.34 44.45
CA ASN A 813 -23.66 -7.61 43.46
C ASN A 813 -24.26 -6.24 43.23
N VAL A 814 -23.46 -5.19 43.43
CA VAL A 814 -23.84 -3.81 43.14
C VAL A 814 -22.80 -3.16 42.23
N VAL A 815 -23.19 -2.09 41.57
CA VAL A 815 -22.27 -1.17 40.86
C VAL A 815 -22.46 0.23 41.44
N ALA A 816 -21.40 1.04 41.39
CA ALA A 816 -21.46 2.40 41.88
C ALA A 816 -20.89 3.39 40.86
N VAL A 817 -21.52 4.57 40.80
CA VAL A 817 -21.05 5.75 40.07
C VAL A 817 -20.96 6.89 41.07
N VAL A 818 -19.99 7.77 40.86
CA VAL A 818 -19.90 9.05 41.56
C VAL A 818 -19.93 10.14 40.53
N ASN A 819 -20.77 11.14 40.75
CA ASN A 819 -20.77 12.37 39.95
C ASN A 819 -20.13 13.47 40.76
N GLU A 820 -19.15 14.17 40.20
CA GLU A 820 -18.47 15.30 40.80
C GLU A 820 -18.88 16.57 40.08
N MET A 821 -19.64 17.41 40.76
CA MET A 821 -20.21 18.62 40.17
C MET A 821 -19.80 19.83 41.00
N PRO A 822 -18.99 20.77 40.48
CA PRO A 822 -18.78 22.03 41.14
C PRO A 822 -20.09 22.83 41.20
N LYS A 823 -20.27 23.66 42.23
CA LYS A 823 -21.45 24.52 42.40
C LYS A 823 -21.45 25.74 41.48
N ASN A 824 -21.05 25.55 40.23
CA ASN A 824 -21.11 26.56 39.17
C ASN A 824 -22.23 26.29 38.15
N ASN A 825 -22.95 25.16 38.28
CA ASN A 825 -24.02 24.69 37.38
C ASN A 825 -23.61 24.49 35.91
N LEU A 826 -22.30 24.41 35.61
CA LEU A 826 -21.79 24.34 34.24
C LEU A 826 -20.98 23.06 33.97
N ASP A 827 -20.29 22.53 34.98
CA ASP A 827 -19.38 21.41 34.81
C ASP A 827 -19.84 20.17 35.59
N GLY A 828 -19.43 18.99 35.12
CA GLY A 828 -19.69 17.72 35.80
C GLY A 828 -18.78 16.63 35.29
N MET A 829 -18.20 15.87 36.21
CA MET A 829 -17.41 14.68 35.93
C MET A 829 -18.09 13.46 36.55
N SER A 830 -17.82 12.27 36.02
CA SER A 830 -18.27 11.01 36.62
C SER A 830 -17.20 9.95 36.54
N TYR A 831 -17.13 9.09 37.56
CA TYR A 831 -16.30 7.89 37.54
C TYR A 831 -17.04 6.71 38.18
N SER A 832 -16.64 5.49 37.81
CA SER A 832 -17.18 4.26 38.40
C SER A 832 -16.40 3.85 39.65
N GLY A 833 -17.10 3.30 40.63
CA GLY A 833 -16.45 2.74 41.81
C GLY A 833 -15.56 1.54 41.48
N PHE A 834 -14.48 1.38 42.24
CA PHE A 834 -13.45 0.38 41.99
C PHE A 834 -13.67 -0.86 42.86
N THR A 835 -13.55 -2.05 42.29
CA THR A 835 -13.61 -3.32 43.02
C THR A 835 -12.23 -3.96 43.22
N GLN A 836 -11.21 -3.42 42.57
CA GLN A 836 -9.85 -3.95 42.52
C GLN A 836 -8.85 -2.79 42.47
N GLY A 837 -7.64 -3.02 42.98
CA GLY A 837 -6.51 -2.08 42.93
C GLY A 837 -5.23 -2.77 42.50
N SER A 838 -4.15 -2.01 42.42
CA SER A 838 -2.83 -2.49 42.00
C SER A 838 -1.73 -1.85 42.84
N THR A 839 -0.60 -2.51 42.99
CA THR A 839 0.63 -1.92 43.55
C THR A 839 1.34 -0.99 42.56
N LYS A 840 0.92 -0.99 41.28
CA LYS A 840 1.41 -0.06 40.26
C LYS A 840 0.29 0.42 39.34
N VAL A 841 0.11 1.73 39.21
CA VAL A 841 -0.93 2.38 38.39
C VAL A 841 -0.27 3.37 37.43
N TYR A 842 -0.69 3.35 36.16
CA TYR A 842 -0.20 4.27 35.14
C TYR A 842 -1.29 5.27 34.78
N ILE A 843 -0.93 6.55 34.77
CA ILE A 843 -1.78 7.67 34.40
C ILE A 843 -1.17 8.27 33.13
N PRO A 844 -1.81 8.10 31.96
CA PRO A 844 -1.22 8.50 30.69
C PRO A 844 -1.19 10.02 30.49
N TRP A 845 -2.00 10.77 31.23
CA TRP A 845 -2.08 12.23 31.10
C TRP A 845 -2.31 12.93 32.44
N ILE A 846 -1.52 13.96 32.70
CA ILE A 846 -1.70 14.99 33.72
C ILE A 846 -1.30 16.35 33.14
N ALA A 847 -1.90 17.42 33.61
CA ALA A 847 -1.51 18.79 33.28
C ALA A 847 -0.58 19.35 34.36
N TYR A 848 0.53 19.96 33.93
CA TYR A 848 1.38 20.72 34.84
C TYR A 848 0.88 22.15 34.97
N SER A 849 1.24 22.81 36.07
CA SER A 849 0.62 24.07 36.52
C SER A 849 0.81 25.30 35.60
N GLN A 850 1.49 25.16 34.46
CA GLN A 850 1.65 26.21 33.44
C GLN A 850 0.49 26.26 32.42
N THR A 851 -0.47 25.33 32.52
CA THR A 851 -1.69 25.33 31.68
C THR A 851 -2.87 25.97 32.40
N ASP A 852 -3.97 26.17 31.68
CA ASP A 852 -5.28 26.55 32.25
C ASP A 852 -6.00 25.36 32.91
N TRP A 853 -5.29 24.29 33.28
CA TRP A 853 -5.87 23.09 33.88
C TRP A 853 -5.21 22.73 35.22
N TYR A 854 -6.01 22.24 36.16
CA TYR A 854 -5.61 21.54 37.38
C TYR A 854 -5.96 20.06 37.24
N THR A 855 -5.01 19.18 37.54
CA THR A 855 -5.18 17.71 37.43
C THR A 855 -4.79 16.97 38.71
N PRO A 856 -5.50 17.17 39.84
CA PRO A 856 -5.23 16.41 41.05
C PRO A 856 -5.37 14.91 40.80
N ILE A 857 -4.46 14.15 41.42
CA ILE A 857 -4.44 12.69 41.40
C ILE A 857 -4.88 12.21 42.78
N GLN A 858 -6.05 11.59 42.87
CA GLN A 858 -6.58 11.05 44.11
C GLN A 858 -6.27 9.56 44.20
N VAL A 859 -5.58 9.15 45.25
CA VAL A 859 -5.15 7.76 45.44
C VAL A 859 -5.75 7.22 46.74
N GLN A 860 -6.49 6.12 46.67
CA GLN A 860 -7.05 5.44 47.84
C GLN A 860 -6.33 4.13 48.11
N ASN A 861 -5.99 3.89 49.38
CA ASN A 861 -5.53 2.60 49.85
C ASN A 861 -6.75 1.70 50.11
N ILE A 862 -6.84 0.60 49.38
CA ILE A 862 -7.96 -0.34 49.48
C ILE A 862 -7.66 -1.55 50.37
N ASP A 863 -6.43 -1.63 50.89
CA ASP A 863 -5.97 -2.71 51.75
C ASP A 863 -6.30 -2.45 53.24
N SER A 864 -6.07 -3.46 54.07
CA SER A 864 -6.33 -3.45 55.52
C SER A 864 -5.18 -2.90 56.36
N ALA A 865 -4.02 -2.64 55.74
CA ALA A 865 -2.82 -2.08 56.37
C ALA A 865 -2.39 -0.78 55.67
N PRO A 866 -1.64 0.11 56.35
CA PRO A 866 -1.11 1.34 55.74
C PRO A 866 -0.30 1.04 54.48
N ALA A 867 -0.43 1.90 53.47
CA ALA A 867 0.23 1.79 52.17
C ALA A 867 1.19 2.96 51.97
N ASP A 868 2.45 2.66 51.71
CA ASP A 868 3.41 3.70 51.28
C ASP A 868 3.26 3.85 49.77
N VAL A 869 2.95 5.07 49.33
CA VAL A 869 2.65 5.42 47.93
C VAL A 869 3.67 6.43 47.45
N SER A 870 4.16 6.22 46.23
CA SER A 870 5.03 7.14 45.50
C SER A 870 4.44 7.41 44.12
N VAL A 871 4.26 8.69 43.78
CA VAL A 871 3.70 9.18 42.51
C VAL A 871 4.83 9.88 41.75
N ALA A 872 5.41 9.21 40.77
CA ALA A 872 6.43 9.74 39.88
C ALA A 872 5.78 10.36 38.64
N MET A 873 6.06 11.63 38.35
CA MET A 873 5.44 12.39 37.27
C MET A 873 6.50 12.75 36.22
N TYR A 874 6.19 12.55 34.95
CA TYR A 874 7.11 12.69 33.82
C TYR A 874 6.59 13.69 32.78
N ASP A 875 7.48 14.47 32.16
CA ASP A 875 7.16 15.36 31.05
C ASP A 875 6.91 14.60 29.73
N GLN A 876 6.47 15.31 28.70
CA GLN A 876 6.21 14.73 27.36
C GLN A 876 7.46 14.20 26.65
N THR A 877 8.66 14.55 27.11
CA THR A 877 9.93 14.05 26.58
C THR A 877 10.45 12.84 27.37
N GLY A 878 9.72 12.41 28.40
CA GLY A 878 10.03 11.25 29.22
C GLY A 878 10.91 11.55 30.43
N ASN A 879 11.23 12.81 30.72
CA ASN A 879 12.04 13.15 31.90
C ASN A 879 11.17 13.19 33.16
N LEU A 880 11.72 12.72 34.27
CA LEU A 880 11.08 12.82 35.58
C LEU A 880 11.02 14.28 36.03
N VAL A 881 9.82 14.81 36.27
CA VAL A 881 9.58 16.17 36.74
C VAL A 881 9.55 16.22 38.27
N ALA A 882 8.82 15.30 38.90
CA ALA A 882 8.70 15.25 40.35
C ALA A 882 8.31 13.86 40.83
N THR A 883 8.63 13.58 42.10
CA THR A 883 8.09 12.42 42.83
C THR A 883 7.49 12.92 44.13
N GLN A 884 6.23 12.58 44.37
CA GLN A 884 5.54 12.86 45.64
C GLN A 884 5.22 11.56 46.34
N ALA A 885 5.35 11.52 47.66
CA ALA A 885 5.10 10.31 48.44
C ALA A 885 4.22 10.59 49.66
N ALA A 886 3.39 9.61 50.03
CA ALA A 886 2.59 9.65 51.25
C ALA A 886 2.32 8.22 51.76
N THR A 887 2.16 8.09 53.08
CA THR A 887 1.62 6.87 53.68
C THR A 887 0.11 7.03 53.82
N ILE A 888 -0.66 6.24 53.08
CA ILE A 888 -2.12 6.29 53.04
C ILE A 888 -2.70 5.21 53.95
N GLN A 889 -3.54 5.61 54.91
CA GLN A 889 -4.16 4.70 55.88
C GLN A 889 -5.21 3.79 55.21
N PRO A 890 -5.54 2.62 55.80
CA PRO A 890 -6.54 1.71 55.25
C PRO A 890 -7.87 2.39 54.93
N LYS A 891 -8.40 2.18 53.72
CA LYS A 891 -9.68 2.73 53.21
C LYS A 891 -9.70 4.24 52.97
N THR A 892 -8.62 4.96 53.24
CA THR A 892 -8.53 6.43 53.11
C THR A 892 -7.87 6.81 51.79
N ALA A 893 -8.02 8.07 51.40
CA ALA A 893 -7.40 8.61 50.19
C ALA A 893 -6.51 9.83 50.47
N SER A 894 -5.56 10.07 49.58
CA SER A 894 -4.71 11.26 49.56
C SER A 894 -4.70 11.88 48.17
N VAL A 895 -4.52 13.20 48.10
CA VAL A 895 -4.51 13.97 46.86
C VAL A 895 -3.08 14.43 46.57
N PHE A 896 -2.61 14.16 45.36
CA PHE A 896 -1.31 14.58 44.85
C PHE A 896 -1.52 15.60 43.73
N TRP A 897 -0.87 16.76 43.86
CA TRP A 897 -1.05 17.87 42.94
C TRP A 897 0.16 17.98 42.01
N PRO A 898 0.01 17.84 40.68
CA PRO A 898 1.11 18.05 39.76
C PRO A 898 1.75 19.44 39.91
N PRO A 899 3.09 19.54 39.98
CA PRO A 899 3.79 20.82 40.15
C PRO A 899 3.83 21.62 38.83
N ALA A 900 4.62 22.71 38.81
CA ALA A 900 5.04 23.31 37.55
C ALA A 900 6.05 22.38 36.85
N GLY A 901 5.87 22.15 35.56
CA GLY A 901 6.74 21.27 34.75
C GLY A 901 7.18 21.96 33.45
N PRO A 902 8.24 21.48 32.79
CA PRO A 902 8.82 22.10 31.58
C PRO A 902 7.92 22.02 30.34
N THR A 903 6.88 21.19 30.38
CA THR A 903 5.88 21.01 29.33
C THR A 903 4.47 21.28 29.86
N ALA A 904 3.52 21.48 28.96
CA ALA A 904 2.11 21.71 29.31
C ALA A 904 1.47 20.53 30.08
N GLY A 905 1.87 19.31 29.78
CA GLY A 905 1.40 18.11 30.48
C GLY A 905 2.43 17.00 30.46
N GLY A 906 2.03 15.84 30.95
CA GLY A 906 2.91 14.71 31.20
C GLY A 906 2.14 13.44 31.53
N SER A 907 2.84 12.46 32.08
CA SER A 907 2.26 11.20 32.59
C SER A 907 2.64 11.01 34.05
N ALA A 908 1.94 10.13 34.78
CA ALA A 908 2.32 9.74 36.12
C ALA A 908 2.32 8.22 36.32
N VAL A 909 3.22 7.75 37.17
CA VAL A 909 3.35 6.35 37.57
C VAL A 909 3.27 6.29 39.08
N ILE A 910 2.23 5.63 39.58
CA ILE A 910 2.03 5.37 41.00
C ILE A 910 2.63 4.01 41.32
N THR A 911 3.45 3.93 42.35
CA THR A 911 3.95 2.69 42.94
C THR A 911 3.57 2.65 44.42
N SER A 912 3.13 1.50 44.92
CA SER A 912 2.74 1.32 46.31
C SER A 912 3.16 -0.01 46.90
N THR A 913 3.38 -0.04 48.22
CA THR A 913 3.59 -1.28 48.99
C THR A 913 2.34 -2.15 49.10
N ARG A 914 1.15 -1.60 48.79
CA ARG A 914 -0.16 -2.27 48.87
C ARG A 914 -1.02 -1.94 47.65
N ASN A 915 -2.18 -2.59 47.55
CA ASN A 915 -3.12 -2.30 46.48
C ASN A 915 -3.74 -0.91 46.67
N VAL A 916 -3.59 -0.07 45.66
CA VAL A 916 -4.20 1.26 45.58
C VAL A 916 -5.04 1.39 44.32
N ILE A 917 -5.97 2.33 44.35
CA ILE A 917 -6.72 2.80 43.19
C ILE A 917 -6.49 4.29 43.02
N ALA A 918 -6.64 4.78 41.80
CA ALA A 918 -6.51 6.21 41.55
C ALA A 918 -7.50 6.71 40.50
N ILE A 919 -7.89 7.97 40.65
CA ILE A 919 -8.55 8.77 39.63
C ILE A 919 -7.75 10.05 39.38
N VAL A 920 -8.06 10.71 38.29
CA VAL A 920 -7.55 12.04 37.94
C VAL A 920 -8.73 12.90 37.53
N ASN A 921 -8.79 14.12 38.04
CA ASN A 921 -9.84 15.08 37.69
C ASN A 921 -9.26 16.22 36.88
N ASP A 922 -9.79 16.45 35.69
CA ASP A 922 -9.31 17.52 34.81
C ASP A 922 -10.22 18.75 34.97
N MET A 923 -9.72 19.77 35.66
CA MET A 923 -10.49 20.96 36.00
C MET A 923 -9.88 22.20 35.35
N GLY A 924 -10.69 23.00 34.66
CA GLY A 924 -10.25 24.31 34.16
C GLY A 924 -9.91 25.25 35.32
N LYS A 925 -8.86 26.06 35.17
CA LYS A 925 -8.55 27.16 36.05
C LYS A 925 -9.58 28.25 35.83
N ILE A 926 -10.38 28.55 36.86
CA ILE A 926 -11.24 29.73 36.84
C ILE A 926 -10.32 30.95 36.99
N THR A 927 -10.21 31.76 35.94
CA THR A 927 -9.55 33.09 35.97
C THR A 927 -10.40 34.11 36.68
#